data_AF-A0AA38MH96-F1
#
_entry.id   AF-A0AA38MH96-F1
#
_cell.length_a   1.000
_cell.length_b   1.000
_cell.length_c   1.000
_cell.angle_alpha   90.00
_cell.angle_beta   90.00
_cell.angle_gamma   90.00
#
_symmetry.space_group_name_H-M   'P 1'
#
loop_
_entity.id
_entity.type
_entity.pdbx_description
1 polymer ?
#
loop_
_entity_poly.entity_id
_entity_poly.type
_entity_poly.pdbx_seq_one_letter_code
_entity_poly.pdbx_strand_id
1 'polypeptide(L)'
;MGDSEAALGLCSLAKVVITTENGFIPANLHFQSPNKNIPALSESVVTKNEPWQGGLVAINSFGAGGTNSHLILKANPKDKIKQKTPGVPRIVAISGRTSDAVHTLIDQVKKHRDDDEFLYLVNEVRQDGIKGHQYRGFCLLNDTPVCEIGDISFQKRPVWFIYSGVGSQKSTGKELMQIEVFRSSIKKSSVVLQQFGIDLEDIIINGTDSTFENVLNTTVAIVGVQIALTDLLKFLGVQPDGIIGHSIGGLSCAYADETLTSEQTILTAYHRGKSLIDSDLVKGSMAAVGLSWEQAHQRCPSNVFPACHNAQNNTTVSGLSDSVKAFVAQLTSENIFAKEVKVSNVAFHSKYVAKAGPQFHKALKQIIPFPKPRTSKWISSSIPESKWTTTLAQYSSPDYHVENFLSPVLFHEALQHVPDNAVVIEIAPSALFQGIIRRSLGSKITPVSLLKKECDDDVEFLLTALGRVHNAGCQPKFAKLYPSMGFPVGRGTPMIAPCVKWDHSEEWTVPNFVEKDSSSGAVEVEVDVTKEENRFLLRHSTNSQIVYPAAAYVVLIWKTLAKLKNKDYTHIPFVIENMEFHRATIIPKQGSIKFTINILQQNGDFKLCQGGSIVVTGRTHVPENVSKMFSKLKPIDSQTGETWLKLNHEDVFKELRLRGFEYGGSFQEILETDNRFSNGKIKWNDWVSCIDAMLQFWTIRIHTRELYLPTKLQKVVIDPKMHLQAAKECDDVLEVSAFDNIGVVKCGGVEVKGLKTSYVTRCHLTHSAPKIEKYEFVPLEDKVWVSENVALKMVVQTVLENSVGVLRIGKMESGHPMEEELLLEIEEVLKRELVISVDTKIITSKDPTLTDFDLVAVSVANIKTELSFLETILQNLRQESFLLLEGDKEDLNFDNLSSLGVVVSTQATSTKMYTLLRKPTEIDTNSSVIKVTEDLFWIELVKDAMKRNEDCGNKIYLYTQRDNFGGLIGFVNCLKQEPGGEKVRAVFIEDANAPPFSLTQYSEQLKKDLVHNVLKKNVWGTLRHIPFDNDKISTQHAYISAQIPGSLASLQWVQSRLDLRKNEPNLELCRVYYAPITSHDVLWQWENFQKRDR
;
A
#
# COMPACT_ATOMS: atom_id res chain seq x y z
N MET A 1 -16.60 1.33 -25.30
CA MET A 1 -17.08 1.29 -23.91
C MET A 1 -18.12 0.20 -23.66
N GLY A 2 -18.66 -0.44 -24.71
CA GLY A 2 -19.67 -1.50 -24.55
C GLY A 2 -21.07 -0.93 -24.29
N ASP A 3 -22.03 -1.83 -24.12
CA ASP A 3 -23.35 -1.51 -23.59
C ASP A 3 -23.25 -1.45 -22.06
N SER A 4 -23.57 -0.31 -21.46
CA SER A 4 -23.57 -0.11 -20.01
C SER A 4 -24.94 -0.33 -19.37
N GLU A 5 -25.84 -1.02 -20.09
CA GLU A 5 -27.17 -1.43 -19.65
C GLU A 5 -27.98 -0.25 -19.10
N ALA A 6 -28.29 -0.26 -17.80
CA ALA A 6 -29.04 0.81 -17.14
C ALA A 6 -28.35 2.18 -17.24
N ALA A 7 -27.02 2.23 -17.40
CA ALA A 7 -26.26 3.46 -17.51
C ALA A 7 -26.10 3.96 -18.97
N LEU A 8 -26.60 3.22 -19.97
CA LEU A 8 -26.40 3.52 -21.40
C LEU A 8 -26.79 4.96 -21.77
N GLY A 9 -27.96 5.41 -21.30
CA GLY A 9 -28.45 6.76 -21.56
C GLY A 9 -27.53 7.86 -21.00
N LEU A 10 -26.99 7.67 -19.79
CA LEU A 10 -26.08 8.63 -19.15
C LEU A 10 -24.69 8.62 -19.80
N CYS A 11 -24.19 7.45 -20.19
CA CYS A 11 -22.95 7.32 -20.95
C CYS A 11 -23.05 8.03 -22.32
N SER A 12 -24.20 7.89 -22.99
CA SER A 12 -24.50 8.58 -24.24
C SER A 12 -24.60 10.10 -24.04
N LEU A 13 -25.23 10.54 -22.96
CA LEU A 13 -25.30 11.95 -22.59
C LEU A 13 -23.90 12.54 -22.34
N ALA A 14 -23.04 11.83 -21.61
CA ALA A 14 -21.65 12.25 -21.38
C ALA A 14 -20.88 12.37 -22.71
N LYS A 15 -21.03 11.40 -23.63
CA LYS A 15 -20.43 11.47 -24.99
C LYS A 15 -20.87 12.73 -25.72
N VAL A 16 -22.16 13.07 -25.68
CA VAL A 16 -22.71 14.27 -26.34
C VAL A 16 -22.20 15.55 -25.68
N VAL A 17 -22.17 15.64 -24.35
CA VAL A 17 -21.62 16.82 -23.64
C VAL A 17 -20.14 17.02 -23.99
N ILE A 18 -19.34 15.95 -23.96
CA ILE A 18 -17.92 15.99 -24.36
C ILE A 18 -17.78 16.42 -25.83
N THR A 19 -18.64 15.93 -26.72
CA THR A 19 -18.68 16.34 -28.14
C THR A 19 -18.92 17.83 -28.27
N THR A 20 -19.93 18.35 -27.58
CA THR A 20 -20.28 19.78 -27.64
C THR A 20 -19.19 20.66 -27.03
N GLU A 21 -18.57 20.25 -25.92
CA GLU A 21 -17.51 21.03 -25.27
C GLU A 21 -16.19 21.05 -26.06
N ASN A 22 -15.85 19.95 -26.75
CA ASN A 22 -14.62 19.86 -27.55
C ASN A 22 -14.79 20.28 -29.01
N GLY A 23 -16.03 20.34 -29.53
CA GLY A 23 -16.32 20.70 -30.92
C GLY A 23 -16.06 19.58 -31.93
N PHE A 24 -15.95 18.32 -31.50
CA PHE A 24 -15.71 17.17 -32.36
C PHE A 24 -16.64 16.00 -32.01
N ILE A 25 -17.29 15.43 -33.02
CA ILE A 25 -18.06 14.19 -32.90
C ILE A 25 -17.07 13.02 -32.90
N PRO A 26 -16.96 12.23 -31.82
CA PRO A 26 -16.04 11.11 -31.77
C PRO A 26 -16.48 9.97 -32.69
N ALA A 27 -15.51 9.36 -33.35
CA ALA A 27 -15.70 8.21 -34.25
C ALA A 27 -16.45 7.06 -33.56
N ASN A 28 -17.37 6.42 -34.29
CA ASN A 28 -17.92 5.14 -33.88
C ASN A 28 -16.93 4.03 -34.25
N LEU A 29 -16.47 3.31 -33.24
CA LEU A 29 -15.56 2.17 -33.41
C LEU A 29 -16.30 0.95 -33.98
N HIS A 30 -15.56 0.07 -34.64
CA HIS A 30 -16.03 -1.22 -35.18
C HIS A 30 -17.06 -1.17 -36.33
N PHE A 31 -17.26 -0.02 -36.97
CA PHE A 31 -18.08 0.09 -38.19
C PHE A 31 -17.23 -0.19 -39.44
N GLN A 32 -17.19 -1.45 -39.91
CA GLN A 32 -16.41 -1.85 -41.10
C GLN A 32 -17.24 -1.98 -42.38
N SER A 33 -18.43 -2.57 -42.31
CA SER A 33 -19.31 -2.78 -43.46
C SER A 33 -20.75 -2.49 -43.05
N PRO A 34 -21.50 -1.63 -43.80
CA PRO A 34 -22.88 -1.33 -43.47
C PRO A 34 -23.75 -2.58 -43.47
N ASN A 35 -24.68 -2.67 -42.52
CA ASN A 35 -25.66 -3.76 -42.51
C ASN A 35 -26.59 -3.63 -43.73
N LYS A 36 -26.54 -4.61 -44.63
CA LYS A 36 -27.30 -4.62 -45.89
C LYS A 36 -28.82 -4.55 -45.71
N ASN A 37 -29.33 -4.86 -44.52
CA ASN A 37 -30.76 -4.80 -44.20
C ASN A 37 -31.24 -3.40 -43.81
N ILE A 38 -30.34 -2.41 -43.62
CA ILE A 38 -30.68 -1.04 -43.23
C ILE A 38 -30.04 -0.06 -44.23
N PRO A 39 -30.75 0.30 -45.32
CA PRO A 39 -30.19 1.09 -46.43
C PRO A 39 -29.52 2.40 -45.98
N ALA A 40 -30.14 3.11 -45.03
CA ALA A 40 -29.68 4.41 -44.52
C ALA A 40 -28.27 4.40 -43.88
N LEU A 41 -27.79 3.24 -43.40
CA LEU A 41 -26.43 3.14 -42.83
C LEU A 41 -25.32 3.29 -43.89
N SER A 42 -25.67 3.21 -45.17
CA SER A 42 -24.73 3.39 -46.28
C SER A 42 -24.46 4.87 -46.59
N GLU A 43 -25.26 5.78 -46.01
CA GLU A 43 -25.22 7.21 -46.35
C GLU A 43 -24.37 8.04 -45.38
N SER A 44 -24.50 7.84 -44.05
CA SER A 44 -23.80 8.71 -43.08
C SER A 44 -23.65 8.07 -41.70
N VAL A 45 -22.49 7.45 -41.44
CA VAL A 45 -22.04 7.04 -40.10
C VAL A 45 -20.69 7.68 -39.80
N VAL A 46 -20.58 8.36 -38.67
CA VAL A 46 -19.34 9.01 -38.23
C VAL A 46 -18.32 7.93 -37.84
N THR A 47 -17.36 7.66 -38.72
CA THR A 47 -16.31 6.62 -38.57
C THR A 47 -14.93 7.20 -38.25
N LYS A 48 -14.78 8.52 -38.36
CA LYS A 48 -13.59 9.29 -37.97
C LYS A 48 -14.04 10.44 -37.06
N ASN A 49 -13.11 11.04 -36.34
CA ASN A 49 -13.43 12.22 -35.54
C ASN A 49 -13.74 13.38 -36.49
N GLU A 50 -14.98 13.87 -36.46
CA GLU A 50 -15.46 14.91 -37.38
C GLU A 50 -15.79 16.20 -36.63
N PRO A 51 -15.48 17.39 -37.17
CA PRO A 51 -15.84 18.65 -36.53
C PRO A 51 -17.36 18.78 -36.38
N TRP A 52 -17.83 19.07 -35.18
CA TRP A 52 -19.24 19.25 -34.90
C TRP A 52 -19.71 20.64 -35.38
N GLN A 53 -20.63 20.66 -36.36
CA GLN A 53 -21.11 21.89 -37.01
C GLN A 53 -22.21 22.63 -36.23
N GLY A 54 -22.50 22.24 -34.98
CA GLY A 54 -23.63 22.74 -34.23
C GLY A 54 -24.92 21.93 -34.45
N GLY A 55 -26.04 22.42 -33.90
CA GLY A 55 -27.37 21.81 -34.09
C GLY A 55 -27.93 21.06 -32.87
N LEU A 56 -29.04 20.35 -33.10
CA LEU A 56 -29.69 19.49 -32.12
C LEU A 56 -29.08 18.08 -32.18
N VAL A 57 -28.87 17.47 -31.02
CA VAL A 57 -28.39 16.10 -30.89
C VAL A 57 -29.46 15.26 -30.23
N ALA A 58 -29.78 14.11 -30.80
CA ALA A 58 -30.72 13.16 -30.22
C ALA A 58 -29.98 11.99 -29.55
N ILE A 59 -30.53 11.50 -28.43
CA ILE A 59 -30.05 10.34 -27.71
C ILE A 59 -31.22 9.36 -27.57
N ASN A 60 -30.96 8.10 -27.92
CA ASN A 60 -31.88 6.98 -27.71
C ASN A 60 -31.34 6.07 -26.60
N SER A 61 -32.25 5.55 -25.76
CA SER A 61 -31.95 4.51 -24.77
C SER A 61 -33.12 3.55 -24.71
N PHE A 62 -32.90 2.29 -25.08
CA PHE A 62 -33.94 1.27 -25.18
C PHE A 62 -33.58 0.10 -24.26
N GLY A 63 -34.40 -0.13 -23.23
CA GLY A 63 -34.21 -1.24 -22.32
C GLY A 63 -34.75 -2.55 -22.91
N ALA A 64 -34.10 -3.67 -22.61
CA ALA A 64 -34.49 -5.00 -23.11
C ALA A 64 -35.96 -5.37 -22.79
N GLY A 65 -36.53 -4.83 -21.70
CA GLY A 65 -37.94 -4.98 -21.33
C GLY A 65 -38.93 -4.18 -22.19
N GLY A 66 -38.48 -3.44 -23.21
CA GLY A 66 -39.33 -2.64 -24.11
C GLY A 66 -39.56 -1.19 -23.67
N THR A 67 -38.97 -0.75 -22.55
CA THR A 67 -39.04 0.65 -22.10
C THR A 67 -38.07 1.51 -22.91
N ASN A 68 -38.62 2.45 -23.66
CA ASN A 68 -37.87 3.30 -24.59
C ASN A 68 -37.86 4.76 -24.15
N SER A 69 -36.69 5.38 -24.18
CA SER A 69 -36.50 6.79 -23.86
C SER A 69 -35.76 7.51 -25.00
N HIS A 70 -36.23 8.71 -25.32
CA HIS A 70 -35.63 9.60 -26.33
C HIS A 70 -35.39 10.98 -25.73
N LEU A 71 -34.22 11.55 -25.97
CA LEU A 71 -33.83 12.87 -25.48
C LEU A 71 -33.26 13.70 -26.62
N ILE A 72 -33.73 14.95 -26.75
CA ILE A 72 -33.19 15.92 -27.70
C ILE A 72 -32.45 16.99 -26.89
N LEU A 73 -31.22 17.27 -27.31
CA LEU A 73 -30.30 18.19 -26.65
C LEU A 73 -29.90 19.31 -27.60
N LYS A 74 -29.74 20.51 -27.03
CA LYS A 74 -29.16 21.67 -27.69
C LYS A 74 -27.99 22.15 -26.85
N ALA A 75 -26.83 22.35 -27.46
CA ALA A 75 -25.70 22.90 -26.74
C ALA A 75 -25.94 24.36 -26.35
N ASN A 76 -25.27 24.80 -25.28
CA ASN A 76 -25.17 26.21 -24.92
C ASN A 76 -24.59 27.01 -26.11
N PRO A 77 -25.27 28.09 -26.58
CA PRO A 77 -24.78 28.90 -27.69
C PRO A 77 -23.63 29.85 -27.30
N LYS A 78 -23.35 30.02 -26.00
CA LYS A 78 -22.29 30.93 -25.53
C LYS A 78 -20.90 30.34 -25.85
N ASP A 79 -20.18 31.00 -26.74
CA ASP A 79 -18.77 30.72 -26.98
C ASP A 79 -17.88 31.28 -25.86
N LYS A 80 -16.74 30.63 -25.64
CA LYS A 80 -15.77 31.02 -24.62
C LYS A 80 -15.07 32.33 -24.96
N ILE A 81 -14.95 33.20 -23.95
CA ILE A 81 -14.19 34.45 -24.04
C ILE A 81 -12.71 34.14 -23.97
N LYS A 82 -11.95 34.45 -25.03
CA LYS A 82 -10.52 34.09 -25.16
C LYS A 82 -9.54 35.12 -24.59
N GLN A 83 -10.03 36.24 -24.06
CA GLN A 83 -9.17 37.35 -23.60
C GLN A 83 -9.16 37.43 -22.08
N LYS A 84 -7.95 37.53 -21.53
CA LYS A 84 -7.70 37.85 -20.12
C LYS A 84 -8.11 39.29 -19.85
N THR A 85 -8.85 39.51 -18.78
CA THR A 85 -9.18 40.84 -18.31
C THR A 85 -7.95 41.46 -17.62
N PRO A 86 -7.41 42.59 -18.08
CA PRO A 86 -6.33 43.29 -17.38
C PRO A 86 -6.80 43.83 -16.02
N GLY A 87 -5.90 43.90 -15.03
CA GLY A 87 -6.20 44.45 -13.71
C GLY A 87 -5.51 43.69 -12.57
N VAL A 88 -6.20 43.60 -11.44
CA VAL A 88 -5.74 42.93 -10.21
C VAL A 88 -5.30 41.48 -10.52
N PRO A 89 -4.12 41.02 -10.04
CA PRO A 89 -3.70 39.63 -10.18
C PRO A 89 -4.77 38.63 -9.72
N ARG A 90 -4.92 37.51 -10.43
CA ARG A 90 -5.95 36.49 -10.16
C ARG A 90 -5.53 35.60 -8.99
N ILE A 91 -6.28 35.60 -7.88
CA ILE A 91 -6.15 34.62 -6.80
C ILE A 91 -7.24 33.56 -6.93
N VAL A 92 -6.84 32.30 -6.80
CA VAL A 92 -7.73 31.14 -6.87
C VAL A 92 -7.62 30.33 -5.59
N ALA A 93 -8.76 30.15 -4.90
CA ALA A 93 -8.88 29.28 -3.74
C ALA A 93 -9.05 27.82 -4.15
N ILE A 94 -8.37 26.92 -3.45
CA ILE A 94 -8.33 25.49 -3.73
C ILE A 94 -8.52 24.73 -2.41
N SER A 95 -9.15 23.57 -2.49
CA SER A 95 -9.30 22.65 -1.38
C SER A 95 -9.49 21.22 -1.87
N GLY A 96 -9.13 20.24 -1.04
CA GLY A 96 -9.22 18.82 -1.37
C GLY A 96 -9.19 17.91 -0.14
N ARG A 97 -9.42 16.63 -0.36
CA ARG A 97 -9.34 15.58 0.68
C ARG A 97 -7.90 15.19 1.02
N THR A 98 -6.97 15.35 0.08
CA THR A 98 -5.55 15.05 0.22
C THR A 98 -4.70 16.22 -0.26
N SER A 99 -3.43 16.26 0.15
CA SER A 99 -2.46 17.26 -0.36
C SER A 99 -2.31 17.16 -1.88
N ASP A 100 -2.22 15.93 -2.42
CA ASP A 100 -2.07 15.67 -3.85
C ASP A 100 -3.27 16.18 -4.67
N ALA A 101 -4.48 16.14 -4.12
CA ALA A 101 -5.66 16.70 -4.76
C ALA A 101 -5.55 18.22 -4.92
N VAL A 102 -5.00 18.91 -3.89
CA VAL A 102 -4.77 20.36 -3.93
C VAL A 102 -3.66 20.70 -4.93
N HIS A 103 -2.55 19.96 -4.92
CA HIS A 103 -1.46 20.13 -5.90
C HIS A 103 -1.97 19.96 -7.34
N THR A 104 -2.74 18.89 -7.61
CA THR A 104 -3.32 18.63 -8.93
C THR A 104 -4.16 19.81 -9.41
N LEU A 105 -5.00 20.37 -8.54
CA LEU A 105 -5.83 21.53 -8.88
C LEU A 105 -4.99 22.81 -9.08
N ILE A 106 -3.93 23.02 -8.29
CA ILE A 106 -2.98 24.13 -8.49
C ILE A 106 -2.36 24.05 -9.89
N ASP A 107 -1.94 22.85 -10.31
CA ASP A 107 -1.33 22.67 -11.63
C ASP A 107 -2.31 22.94 -12.76
N GLN A 108 -3.59 22.57 -12.60
CA GLN A 108 -4.64 22.94 -13.57
C GLN A 108 -4.90 24.45 -13.61
N VAL A 109 -4.90 25.10 -12.44
CA VAL A 109 -5.03 26.57 -12.36
C VAL A 109 -3.85 27.27 -13.04
N LYS A 110 -2.62 26.80 -12.85
CA LYS A 110 -1.44 27.32 -13.55
C LYS A 110 -1.51 27.09 -15.07
N LYS A 111 -1.92 25.89 -15.48
CA LYS A 111 -2.09 25.53 -16.90
C LYS A 111 -3.13 26.41 -17.60
N HIS A 112 -4.19 26.78 -16.89
CA HIS A 112 -5.30 27.60 -17.38
C HIS A 112 -5.25 29.04 -16.82
N ARG A 113 -4.05 29.59 -16.60
CA ARG A 113 -3.83 30.89 -15.95
C ARG A 113 -4.46 32.11 -16.66
N ASP A 114 -4.75 31.98 -17.95
CA ASP A 114 -5.33 33.06 -18.77
C ASP A 114 -6.80 32.79 -19.16
N ASP A 115 -7.43 31.80 -18.51
CA ASP A 115 -8.82 31.39 -18.75
C ASP A 115 -9.75 31.92 -17.65
N ASP A 116 -10.21 33.15 -17.81
CA ASP A 116 -11.02 33.83 -16.78
C ASP A 116 -12.32 33.09 -16.44
N GLU A 117 -12.96 32.39 -17.39
CA GLU A 117 -14.17 31.62 -17.12
C GLU A 117 -13.87 30.38 -16.27
N PHE A 118 -12.75 29.69 -16.54
CA PHE A 118 -12.29 28.58 -15.70
C PHE A 118 -11.92 29.03 -14.29
N LEU A 119 -11.12 30.09 -14.16
CA LEU A 119 -10.67 30.59 -12.85
C LEU A 119 -11.86 31.10 -12.02
N TYR A 120 -12.82 31.75 -12.66
CA TYR A 120 -14.08 32.16 -12.02
C TYR A 120 -14.87 30.94 -11.53
N LEU A 121 -15.05 29.93 -12.38
CA LEU A 121 -15.75 28.69 -12.02
C LEU A 121 -15.09 27.96 -10.84
N VAL A 122 -13.75 27.85 -10.84
CA VAL A 122 -13.00 27.20 -9.75
C VAL A 122 -13.22 27.91 -8.43
N ASN A 123 -13.20 29.25 -8.42
CA ASN A 123 -13.47 30.07 -7.25
C ASN A 123 -14.93 29.99 -6.79
N GLU A 124 -15.90 30.07 -7.71
CA GLU A 124 -17.33 30.01 -7.38
C GLU A 124 -17.72 28.66 -6.76
N VAL A 125 -17.20 27.55 -7.28
CA VAL A 125 -17.43 26.20 -6.70
C VAL A 125 -16.92 26.11 -5.26
N ARG A 126 -15.96 26.96 -4.88
CA ARG A 126 -15.30 26.97 -3.56
C ARG A 126 -15.64 28.22 -2.76
N GLN A 127 -16.64 28.99 -3.19
CA GLN A 127 -17.10 30.17 -2.47
C GLN A 127 -17.61 29.77 -1.08
N ASP A 128 -18.26 28.60 -0.99
CA ASP A 128 -18.62 27.95 0.25
C ASP A 128 -17.62 26.83 0.55
N GLY A 129 -17.25 26.70 1.83
CA GLY A 129 -16.33 25.65 2.25
C GLY A 129 -16.89 24.25 2.02
N ILE A 130 -16.14 23.40 1.32
CA ILE A 130 -16.54 22.01 1.06
C ILE A 130 -16.26 21.15 2.31
N LYS A 131 -17.32 20.54 2.84
CA LYS A 131 -17.22 19.66 4.02
C LYS A 131 -16.26 18.50 3.74
N GLY A 132 -15.42 18.19 4.72
CA GLY A 132 -14.41 17.14 4.62
C GLY A 132 -13.11 17.57 3.94
N HIS A 133 -13.01 18.72 3.27
CA HIS A 133 -11.73 19.14 2.70
C HIS A 133 -10.77 19.67 3.79
N GLN A 134 -9.83 18.83 4.21
CA GLN A 134 -8.83 19.14 5.24
C GLN A 134 -7.61 19.87 4.67
N TYR A 135 -7.36 19.73 3.38
CA TYR A 135 -6.25 20.41 2.70
C TYR A 135 -6.80 21.59 1.94
N ARG A 136 -6.15 22.74 2.11
CA ARG A 136 -6.49 23.98 1.43
C ARG A 136 -5.25 24.55 0.78
N GLY A 137 -5.44 25.26 -0.30
CA GLY A 137 -4.38 26.04 -0.91
C GLY A 137 -4.96 27.25 -1.60
N PHE A 138 -4.07 28.14 -2.01
CA PHE A 138 -4.40 29.16 -2.99
C PHE A 138 -3.29 29.22 -4.03
N CYS A 139 -3.61 29.77 -5.19
CA CYS A 139 -2.59 30.24 -6.11
C CYS A 139 -2.91 31.63 -6.63
N LEU A 140 -1.92 32.51 -6.54
CA LEU A 140 -1.92 33.88 -7.05
C LEU A 140 -1.17 33.91 -8.39
N LEU A 141 -1.87 34.30 -9.45
CA LEU A 141 -1.41 34.28 -10.84
C LEU A 141 -0.92 35.67 -11.25
N ASN A 142 0.26 36.05 -10.76
CA ASN A 142 1.13 37.12 -11.26
C ASN A 142 2.12 36.55 -12.31
N ASP A 143 3.15 37.30 -12.70
CA ASP A 143 4.18 36.80 -13.65
C ASP A 143 4.88 35.54 -13.14
N THR A 144 5.17 35.49 -11.83
CA THR A 144 5.75 34.35 -11.13
C THR A 144 4.79 33.79 -10.07
N PRO A 145 3.93 32.82 -10.40
CA PRO A 145 2.82 32.40 -9.55
C PRO A 145 3.24 32.04 -8.12
N VAL A 146 2.57 32.65 -7.15
CA VAL A 146 2.74 32.35 -5.72
C VAL A 146 1.64 31.39 -5.30
N CYS A 147 1.99 30.17 -4.89
CA CYS A 147 1.00 29.24 -4.35
C CYS A 147 1.46 28.69 -2.99
N GLU A 148 0.53 28.61 -2.03
CA GLU A 148 0.78 28.01 -0.72
C GLU A 148 -0.33 26.99 -0.40
N ILE A 149 0.06 25.89 0.24
CA ILE A 149 -0.84 24.83 0.70
C ILE A 149 -0.72 24.77 2.23
N GLY A 150 -1.86 24.60 2.90
CA GLY A 150 -1.93 24.36 4.33
C GLY A 150 -2.98 23.28 4.64
N ASP A 151 -2.80 22.63 5.77
CA ASP A 151 -3.79 21.77 6.37
C ASP A 151 -4.64 22.55 7.39
N ILE A 152 -5.89 22.14 7.52
CA ILE A 152 -6.80 22.69 8.52
C ILE A 152 -7.32 21.59 9.43
N SER A 153 -7.41 21.91 10.73
CA SER A 153 -8.18 21.09 11.66
C SER A 153 -9.67 21.27 11.39
N PHE A 154 -10.48 20.28 11.78
CA PHE A 154 -11.94 20.38 11.68
C PHE A 154 -12.57 21.38 12.67
N GLN A 155 -11.79 21.92 13.60
CA GLN A 155 -12.30 22.85 14.59
C GLN A 155 -12.52 24.23 13.97
N LYS A 156 -13.66 24.85 14.25
CA LYS A 156 -13.90 26.24 13.86
C LYS A 156 -12.88 27.13 14.57
N ARG A 157 -12.22 28.00 13.80
CA ARG A 157 -11.22 28.95 14.30
C ARG A 157 -11.82 30.35 14.33
N PRO A 158 -11.91 31.02 15.50
CA PRO A 158 -12.44 32.37 15.59
C PRO A 158 -11.59 33.38 14.81
N VAL A 159 -12.22 34.32 14.13
CA VAL A 159 -11.53 35.39 13.37
C VAL A 159 -11.45 36.65 14.23
N TRP A 160 -10.25 37.16 14.45
CA TRP A 160 -10.00 38.35 15.26
C TRP A 160 -9.38 39.47 14.45
N PHE A 161 -9.99 40.65 14.47
CA PHE A 161 -9.44 41.84 13.83
C PHE A 161 -8.68 42.67 14.84
N ILE A 162 -7.42 43.00 14.54
CA ILE A 162 -6.56 43.84 15.35
C ILE A 162 -6.22 45.11 14.56
N TYR A 163 -6.63 46.27 15.06
CA TYR A 163 -6.36 47.56 14.42
C TYR A 163 -5.16 48.26 15.04
N SER A 164 -4.06 48.38 14.29
CA SER A 164 -2.83 48.99 14.79
C SER A 164 -2.93 50.52 14.88
N GLY A 165 -2.16 51.12 15.79
CA GLY A 165 -2.19 52.55 16.06
C GLY A 165 -1.15 53.39 15.29
N VAL A 166 -0.82 54.55 15.86
CA VAL A 166 0.23 55.45 15.35
C VAL A 166 1.59 54.74 15.33
N GLY A 167 2.38 55.04 14.30
CA GLY A 167 3.63 54.35 13.95
C GLY A 167 3.47 53.42 12.75
N SER A 168 2.22 53.10 12.37
CA SER A 168 1.89 52.21 11.24
C SER A 168 1.75 52.95 9.91
N GLN A 169 1.71 54.29 9.94
CA GLN A 169 1.61 55.11 8.74
C GLN A 169 2.80 54.87 7.79
N LYS A 170 2.49 54.78 6.50
CA LYS A 170 3.47 54.64 5.42
C LYS A 170 2.98 55.39 4.18
N SER A 171 3.92 55.77 3.31
CA SER A 171 3.69 56.43 2.03
C SER A 171 3.19 55.51 0.91
N THR A 172 2.74 54.30 1.24
CA THR A 172 2.38 53.30 0.23
C THR A 172 0.95 52.79 0.41
N GLY A 173 0.14 53.08 -0.60
CA GLY A 173 -1.18 52.53 -0.83
C GLY A 173 -1.67 52.79 -2.27
N LYS A 174 -0.77 53.30 -3.13
CA LYS A 174 -1.03 53.64 -4.53
C LYS A 174 -1.40 52.39 -5.32
N GLU A 175 -0.65 51.31 -5.12
CA GLU A 175 -0.88 50.03 -5.79
C GLU A 175 -2.26 49.49 -5.42
N LEU A 176 -2.67 49.59 -4.14
CA LEU A 176 -3.97 49.12 -3.66
C LEU A 176 -5.16 49.83 -4.31
N MET A 177 -4.96 51.03 -4.88
CA MET A 177 -6.01 51.77 -5.60
C MET A 177 -6.48 51.05 -6.87
N GLN A 178 -5.77 50.00 -7.33
CA GLN A 178 -6.26 49.13 -8.39
C GLN A 178 -7.42 48.21 -7.95
N ILE A 179 -7.61 48.02 -6.64
CA ILE A 179 -8.71 47.24 -6.08
C ILE A 179 -9.91 48.18 -5.89
N GLU A 180 -10.95 48.01 -6.70
CA GLU A 180 -12.08 48.96 -6.77
C GLU A 180 -12.77 49.22 -5.41
N VAL A 181 -12.99 48.18 -4.60
CA VAL A 181 -13.60 48.36 -3.27
C VAL A 181 -12.73 49.19 -2.33
N PHE A 182 -11.41 49.01 -2.37
CA PHE A 182 -10.46 49.78 -1.58
C PHE A 182 -10.46 51.24 -2.03
N ARG A 183 -10.30 51.48 -3.34
CA ARG A 183 -10.34 52.81 -3.95
C ARG A 183 -11.64 53.56 -3.65
N SER A 184 -12.78 52.90 -3.85
CA SER A 184 -14.09 53.47 -3.57
C SER A 184 -14.25 53.86 -2.10
N SER A 185 -13.68 53.10 -1.16
CA SER A 185 -13.71 53.42 0.26
C SER A 185 -12.83 54.62 0.62
N ILE A 186 -11.60 54.68 0.09
CA ILE A 186 -10.70 55.83 0.25
C ILE A 186 -11.33 57.10 -0.34
N LYS A 187 -11.91 57.00 -1.54
CA LYS A 187 -12.56 58.14 -2.21
C LYS A 187 -13.74 58.68 -1.39
N LYS A 188 -14.59 57.81 -0.83
CA LYS A 188 -15.68 58.23 0.07
C LYS A 188 -15.14 59.00 1.27
N SER A 189 -14.04 58.52 1.87
CA SER A 189 -13.39 59.18 3.00
C SER A 189 -12.75 60.52 2.58
N SER A 190 -12.13 60.59 1.39
CA SER A 190 -11.55 61.83 0.85
C SER A 190 -12.61 62.90 0.60
N VAL A 191 -13.75 62.54 -0.01
CA VAL A 191 -14.87 63.48 -0.25
C VAL A 191 -15.35 64.13 1.06
N VAL A 192 -15.43 63.37 2.15
CA VAL A 192 -15.80 63.91 3.47
C VAL A 192 -14.74 64.89 3.99
N LEU A 193 -13.46 64.66 3.70
CA LEU A 193 -12.33 65.47 4.18
C LEU A 193 -12.04 66.71 3.32
N GLN A 194 -12.49 66.74 2.06
CA GLN A 194 -12.31 67.87 1.14
C GLN A 194 -12.86 69.19 1.70
N GLN A 195 -13.95 69.16 2.47
CA GLN A 195 -14.51 70.34 3.13
C GLN A 195 -13.55 71.01 4.13
N PHE A 196 -12.50 70.28 4.56
CA PHE A 196 -11.45 70.76 5.45
C PHE A 196 -10.12 71.00 4.73
N GLY A 197 -10.11 70.93 3.39
CA GLY A 197 -8.90 71.10 2.58
C GLY A 197 -7.92 69.93 2.65
N ILE A 198 -8.39 68.73 3.03
CA ILE A 198 -7.57 67.52 3.05
C ILE A 198 -7.98 66.61 1.89
N ASP A 199 -7.01 66.26 1.05
CA ASP A 199 -7.17 65.22 0.04
C ASP A 199 -6.51 63.93 0.52
N LEU A 200 -7.33 63.01 1.02
CA LEU A 200 -6.85 61.72 1.51
C LEU A 200 -6.34 60.84 0.36
N GLU A 201 -6.91 60.95 -0.84
CA GLU A 201 -6.49 60.15 -1.99
C GLU A 201 -5.05 60.56 -2.40
N ASP A 202 -4.77 61.86 -2.43
CA ASP A 202 -3.41 62.37 -2.67
C ASP A 202 -2.42 61.96 -1.56
N ILE A 203 -2.81 62.03 -0.28
CA ILE A 203 -1.97 61.59 0.85
C ILE A 203 -1.56 60.11 0.71
N ILE A 204 -2.46 59.24 0.23
CA ILE A 204 -2.20 57.81 0.08
C ILE A 204 -1.38 57.50 -1.17
N ILE A 205 -1.59 58.24 -2.27
CA ILE A 205 -0.92 57.99 -3.57
C ILE A 205 0.46 58.64 -3.63
N ASN A 206 0.59 59.87 -3.14
CA ASN A 206 1.76 60.74 -3.31
C ASN A 206 2.43 61.13 -1.98
N GLY A 207 1.92 60.63 -0.84
CA GLY A 207 2.49 60.94 0.46
C GLY A 207 3.95 60.53 0.58
N THR A 208 4.73 61.28 1.35
CA THR A 208 6.13 60.98 1.69
C THR A 208 6.31 60.97 3.20
N ASP A 209 7.50 60.61 3.69
CA ASP A 209 7.81 60.67 5.13
C ASP A 209 7.51 62.06 5.74
N SER A 210 7.74 63.15 4.99
CA SER A 210 7.41 64.51 5.43
C SER A 210 5.90 64.77 5.51
N THR A 211 5.09 64.13 4.64
CA THR A 211 3.63 64.23 4.70
C THR A 211 3.08 63.75 6.04
N PHE A 212 3.72 62.73 6.63
CA PHE A 212 3.33 62.12 7.91
C PHE A 212 3.96 62.78 9.14
N GLU A 213 4.83 63.78 8.98
CA GLU A 213 5.22 64.64 10.10
C GLU A 213 4.03 65.43 10.65
N ASN A 214 3.07 65.76 9.78
CA ASN A 214 1.80 66.33 10.19
C ASN A 214 0.91 65.26 10.86
N VAL A 215 0.62 65.47 12.14
CA VAL A 215 -0.21 64.55 12.94
C VAL A 215 -1.60 64.37 12.34
N LEU A 216 -2.19 65.41 11.73
CA LEU A 216 -3.50 65.35 11.10
C LEU A 216 -3.50 64.38 9.93
N ASN A 217 -2.53 64.50 9.02
CA ASN A 217 -2.34 63.60 7.89
C ASN A 217 -2.15 62.15 8.37
N THR A 218 -1.35 61.95 9.41
CA THR A 218 -1.14 60.63 10.03
C THR A 218 -2.45 60.03 10.56
N THR A 219 -3.26 60.81 11.28
CA THR A 219 -4.53 60.30 11.84
C THR A 219 -5.53 59.91 10.77
N VAL A 220 -5.72 60.73 9.74
CA VAL A 220 -6.71 60.46 8.67
C VAL A 220 -6.23 59.34 7.74
N ALA A 221 -4.92 59.24 7.48
CA ALA A 221 -4.36 58.18 6.63
C ALA A 221 -4.50 56.79 7.27
N ILE A 222 -4.13 56.65 8.55
CA ILE A 222 -4.25 55.37 9.27
C ILE A 222 -5.71 54.89 9.26
N VAL A 223 -6.63 55.76 9.68
CA VAL A 223 -8.04 55.40 9.80
C VAL A 223 -8.68 55.19 8.43
N GLY A 224 -8.35 56.01 7.43
CA GLY A 224 -8.83 55.85 6.05
C GLY A 224 -8.45 54.50 5.45
N VAL A 225 -7.19 54.09 5.58
CA VAL A 225 -6.73 52.77 5.11
C VAL A 225 -7.36 51.64 5.90
N GLN A 226 -7.50 51.79 7.23
CA GLN A 226 -8.17 50.77 8.04
C GLN A 226 -9.64 50.58 7.65
N ILE A 227 -10.40 51.66 7.42
CA ILE A 227 -11.77 51.59 6.89
C ILE A 227 -11.78 50.84 5.56
N ALA A 228 -10.88 51.18 4.63
CA ALA A 228 -10.84 50.56 3.30
C ALA A 228 -10.47 49.07 3.32
N LEU A 229 -9.55 48.65 4.20
CA LEU A 229 -9.21 47.25 4.40
C LEU A 229 -10.35 46.49 5.09
N THR A 230 -11.06 47.09 6.05
CA THR A 230 -12.25 46.52 6.67
C THR A 230 -13.37 46.33 5.65
N ASP A 231 -13.58 47.30 4.77
CA ASP A 231 -14.54 47.20 3.66
C ASP A 231 -14.19 46.08 2.70
N LEU A 232 -12.90 45.91 2.36
CA LEU A 232 -12.44 44.81 1.54
C LEU A 232 -12.72 43.45 2.19
N LEU A 233 -12.37 43.26 3.47
CA LEU A 233 -12.65 42.02 4.19
C LEU A 233 -14.16 41.72 4.24
N LYS A 234 -14.97 42.73 4.57
CA LYS A 234 -16.45 42.61 4.61
C LYS A 234 -17.01 42.28 3.23
N PHE A 235 -16.50 42.91 2.18
CA PHE A 235 -16.88 42.65 0.79
C PHE A 235 -16.60 41.20 0.37
N LEU A 236 -15.44 40.67 0.78
CA LEU A 236 -15.03 39.28 0.62
C LEU A 236 -15.76 38.32 1.56
N GLY A 237 -16.61 38.79 2.48
CA GLY A 237 -17.37 37.95 3.40
C GLY A 237 -16.59 37.47 4.63
N VAL A 238 -15.41 38.05 4.90
CA VAL A 238 -14.64 37.78 6.12
C VAL A 238 -15.15 38.71 7.22
N GLN A 239 -15.76 38.14 8.26
CA GLN A 239 -16.30 38.87 9.40
C GLN A 239 -15.55 38.49 10.69
N PRO A 240 -15.38 39.43 11.64
CA PRO A 240 -14.75 39.14 12.92
C PRO A 240 -15.73 38.50 13.90
N ASP A 241 -15.22 37.53 14.66
CA ASP A 241 -15.78 37.03 15.90
C ASP A 241 -15.33 37.90 17.11
N GLY A 242 -14.16 38.54 17.01
CA GLY A 242 -13.64 39.49 18.01
C GLY A 242 -12.84 40.64 17.38
N ILE A 243 -12.83 41.80 18.04
CA ILE A 243 -12.20 43.03 17.56
C ILE A 243 -11.42 43.70 18.70
N ILE A 244 -10.17 44.07 18.43
CA ILE A 244 -9.30 44.83 19.34
C ILE A 244 -8.68 46.00 18.58
N GLY A 245 -8.60 47.16 19.21
CA GLY A 245 -7.93 48.34 18.66
C GLY A 245 -6.78 48.76 19.53
N HIS A 246 -5.70 49.25 18.93
CA HIS A 246 -4.59 49.87 19.65
C HIS A 246 -4.66 51.39 19.44
N SER A 247 -4.87 52.14 20.52
CA SER A 247 -4.97 53.61 20.47
C SER A 247 -6.00 54.09 19.43
N ILE A 248 -5.57 54.83 18.40
CA ILE A 248 -6.40 55.34 17.30
C ILE A 248 -7.11 54.23 16.52
N GLY A 249 -6.57 53.00 16.53
CA GLY A 249 -7.25 51.82 15.98
C GLY A 249 -8.62 51.55 16.63
N GLY A 250 -8.87 52.06 17.84
CA GLY A 250 -10.19 52.02 18.49
C GLY A 250 -11.30 52.71 17.69
N LEU A 251 -10.98 53.72 16.86
CA LEU A 251 -11.94 54.34 15.94
C LEU A 251 -12.36 53.35 14.84
N SER A 252 -11.40 52.60 14.30
CA SER A 252 -11.65 51.57 13.29
C SER A 252 -12.36 50.35 13.89
N CYS A 253 -12.16 50.05 15.17
CA CYS A 253 -13.01 49.08 15.88
C CYS A 253 -14.46 49.52 15.94
N ALA A 254 -14.71 50.79 16.23
CA ALA A 254 -16.07 51.32 16.27
C ALA A 254 -16.77 51.23 14.91
N TYR A 255 -16.02 51.39 13.81
CA TYR A 255 -16.49 51.14 12.45
C TYR A 255 -16.80 49.66 12.20
N ALA A 256 -15.87 48.77 12.54
CA ALA A 256 -16.01 47.33 12.34
C ALA A 256 -17.10 46.69 13.20
N ASP A 257 -17.38 47.26 14.38
CA ASP A 257 -18.48 46.92 15.27
C ASP A 257 -19.81 47.59 14.86
N GLU A 258 -19.79 48.36 13.76
CA GLU A 258 -20.96 49.07 13.18
C GLU A 258 -21.60 50.13 14.10
N THR A 259 -20.87 50.54 15.13
CA THR A 259 -21.28 51.61 16.06
C THR A 259 -21.08 53.00 15.47
N LEU A 260 -20.12 53.18 14.56
CA LEU A 260 -19.91 54.38 13.77
C LEU A 260 -20.03 54.10 12.26
N THR A 261 -20.53 55.06 11.50
CA THR A 261 -20.46 55.04 10.03
C THR A 261 -19.04 55.37 9.54
N SER A 262 -18.73 55.08 8.27
CA SER A 262 -17.42 55.45 7.69
C SER A 262 -17.16 56.97 7.78
N GLU A 263 -18.20 57.77 7.55
CA GLU A 263 -18.16 59.24 7.67
C GLU A 263 -17.88 59.69 9.11
N GLN A 264 -18.60 59.14 10.09
CA GLN A 264 -18.37 59.47 11.50
C GLN A 264 -16.96 59.08 11.94
N THR A 265 -16.47 57.92 11.50
CA THR A 265 -15.13 57.43 11.84
C THR A 265 -14.04 58.32 11.26
N ILE A 266 -14.12 58.71 9.98
CA ILE A 266 -13.09 59.56 9.36
C ILE A 266 -13.14 61.01 9.90
N LEU A 267 -14.34 61.56 10.16
CA LEU A 267 -14.49 62.87 10.82
C LEU A 267 -13.91 62.85 12.23
N THR A 268 -14.13 61.76 12.96
CA THR A 268 -13.55 61.60 14.30
C THR A 268 -12.02 61.56 14.24
N ALA A 269 -11.45 60.86 13.25
CA ALA A 269 -10.00 60.85 13.04
C ALA A 269 -9.45 62.25 12.72
N TYR A 270 -10.12 62.99 11.82
CA TYR A 270 -9.79 64.38 11.50
C TYR A 270 -9.82 65.27 12.75
N HIS A 271 -10.91 65.26 13.51
CA HIS A 271 -11.04 66.11 14.69
C HIS A 271 -10.11 65.70 15.83
N ARG A 272 -9.71 64.43 15.92
CA ARG A 272 -8.66 63.97 16.85
C ARG A 272 -7.32 64.60 16.49
N GLY A 273 -6.92 64.56 15.21
CA GLY A 273 -5.70 65.21 14.73
C GLY A 273 -5.75 66.74 14.86
N LYS A 274 -6.88 67.34 14.51
CA LYS A 274 -7.07 68.81 14.51
C LYS A 274 -6.99 69.38 15.93
N SER A 275 -7.59 68.69 16.90
CA SER A 275 -7.56 69.11 18.30
C SER A 275 -6.14 69.08 18.88
N LEU A 276 -5.26 68.20 18.39
CA LEU A 276 -3.83 68.19 18.78
C LEU A 276 -3.08 69.41 18.23
N ILE A 277 -3.36 69.80 16.98
CA ILE A 277 -2.74 70.96 16.35
C ILE A 277 -3.19 72.26 17.03
N ASP A 278 -4.49 72.37 17.33
CA ASP A 278 -5.08 73.60 17.84
C ASP A 278 -4.81 73.85 19.34
N SER A 279 -4.26 72.87 20.07
CA SER A 279 -4.12 72.92 21.54
C SER A 279 -2.75 73.38 22.06
N ASP A 280 -1.85 73.83 21.18
CA ASP A 280 -0.48 74.30 21.50
C ASP A 280 0.24 73.39 22.52
N LEU A 281 0.44 72.14 22.12
CA LEU A 281 0.99 71.10 22.98
C LEU A 281 2.51 71.20 23.08
N VAL A 282 3.05 70.86 24.26
CA VAL A 282 4.49 70.73 24.45
C VAL A 282 5.02 69.57 23.60
N LYS A 283 6.21 69.75 22.99
CA LYS A 283 6.87 68.71 22.18
C LYS A 283 7.12 67.44 23.00
N GLY A 284 6.41 66.38 22.63
CA GLY A 284 6.50 65.06 23.24
C GLY A 284 7.22 64.05 22.36
N SER A 285 7.53 62.88 22.92
CA SER A 285 7.96 61.69 22.18
C SER A 285 7.40 60.44 22.86
N MET A 286 7.48 59.30 22.17
CA MET A 286 7.13 57.99 22.70
C MET A 286 8.21 56.97 22.34
N ALA A 287 8.42 55.98 23.19
CA ALA A 287 9.36 54.89 22.92
C ALA A 287 8.82 53.54 23.40
N ALA A 288 8.98 52.49 22.59
CA ALA A 288 8.73 51.11 22.99
C ALA A 288 9.94 50.61 23.78
N VAL A 289 9.72 50.12 25.00
CA VAL A 289 10.74 49.63 25.92
C VAL A 289 10.47 48.18 26.34
N GLY A 290 11.55 47.41 26.52
CA GLY A 290 11.54 46.01 26.95
C GLY A 290 11.37 45.85 28.45
N LEU A 291 10.39 46.55 29.03
CA LEU A 291 10.04 46.50 30.46
C LEU A 291 8.61 46.00 30.64
N SER A 292 8.36 45.30 31.74
CA SER A 292 6.98 45.01 32.17
C SER A 292 6.25 46.31 32.53
N TRP A 293 4.92 46.25 32.59
CA TRP A 293 4.09 47.40 32.96
C TRP A 293 4.48 47.98 34.33
N GLU A 294 4.70 47.12 35.32
CA GLU A 294 5.08 47.48 36.68
C GLU A 294 6.51 48.04 36.73
N GLN A 295 7.45 47.42 36.02
CA GLN A 295 8.82 47.91 35.91
C GLN A 295 8.86 49.29 35.26
N ALA A 296 8.07 49.52 34.22
CA ALA A 296 7.97 50.83 33.58
C ALA A 296 7.47 51.89 34.57
N HIS A 297 6.46 51.59 35.39
CA HIS A 297 5.98 52.51 36.43
C HIS A 297 7.05 52.86 37.47
N GLN A 298 7.87 51.89 37.87
CA GLN A 298 8.93 52.10 38.87
C GLN A 298 10.13 52.88 38.32
N ARG A 299 10.43 52.73 37.03
CA ARG A 299 11.66 53.24 36.41
C ARG A 299 11.48 54.52 35.60
N CYS A 300 10.26 54.85 35.19
CA CYS A 300 10.02 56.07 34.42
C CYS A 300 10.41 57.33 35.22
N PRO A 301 11.14 58.29 34.62
CA PRO A 301 11.37 59.59 35.24
C PRO A 301 10.06 60.39 35.36
N SER A 302 10.04 61.43 36.19
CA SER A 302 8.82 62.20 36.54
C SER A 302 8.02 62.82 35.38
N ASN A 303 8.64 62.99 34.20
CA ASN A 303 8.04 63.55 32.99
C ASN A 303 7.79 62.52 31.87
N VAL A 304 7.91 61.23 32.19
CA VAL A 304 7.65 60.11 31.28
C VAL A 304 6.70 59.14 31.99
N PHE A 305 5.74 58.59 31.24
CA PHE A 305 4.68 57.74 31.79
C PHE A 305 4.52 56.48 30.94
N PRO A 306 4.26 55.32 31.54
CA PRO A 306 3.75 54.16 30.81
C PRO A 306 2.42 54.51 30.13
N ALA A 307 2.34 54.27 28.83
CA ALA A 307 1.25 54.73 27.97
C ALA A 307 0.57 53.60 27.21
N CYS A 308 1.29 52.56 26.81
CA CYS A 308 0.70 51.38 26.17
C CYS A 308 1.30 50.09 26.74
N HIS A 309 0.48 49.23 27.32
CA HIS A 309 0.87 47.90 27.74
C HIS A 309 0.72 46.95 26.54
N ASN A 310 1.79 46.68 25.79
CA ASN A 310 1.68 45.93 24.53
C ASN A 310 1.84 44.43 24.73
N ALA A 311 2.74 44.02 25.64
CA ALA A 311 2.95 42.63 26.04
C ALA A 311 3.54 42.58 27.45
N GLN A 312 3.61 41.39 28.05
CA GLN A 312 4.16 41.16 29.40
C GLN A 312 5.49 41.88 29.68
N ASN A 313 6.41 41.91 28.71
CA ASN A 313 7.71 42.59 28.80
C ASN A 313 7.88 43.64 27.69
N ASN A 314 6.80 44.27 27.23
CA ASN A 314 6.85 45.34 26.24
C ASN A 314 5.85 46.45 26.57
N THR A 315 6.38 47.61 26.93
CA THR A 315 5.60 48.79 27.29
C THR A 315 6.01 49.96 26.41
N THR A 316 5.07 50.74 25.88
CA THR A 316 5.38 52.04 25.29
C THR A 316 5.29 53.12 26.35
N VAL A 317 6.34 53.91 26.51
CA VAL A 317 6.39 55.09 27.39
C VAL A 317 6.18 56.36 26.58
N SER A 318 5.61 57.39 27.22
CA SER A 318 5.20 58.66 26.61
C SER A 318 5.55 59.83 27.51
N GLY A 319 6.14 60.90 26.97
CA GLY A 319 6.59 62.04 27.77
C GLY A 319 7.25 63.15 26.97
N LEU A 320 7.95 64.06 27.66
CA LEU A 320 8.72 65.13 27.01
C LEU A 320 9.83 64.55 26.13
N SER A 321 10.04 65.13 24.94
CA SER A 321 10.96 64.59 23.93
C SER A 321 12.37 64.31 24.48
N ASP A 322 12.98 65.28 25.17
CA ASP A 322 14.33 65.14 25.72
C ASP A 322 14.39 64.10 26.84
N SER A 323 13.35 64.02 27.68
CA SER A 323 13.27 63.04 28.77
C SER A 323 13.12 61.61 28.24
N VAL A 324 12.33 61.41 27.18
CA VAL A 324 12.18 60.09 26.54
C VAL A 324 13.49 59.67 25.88
N LYS A 325 14.18 60.57 25.16
CA LYS A 325 15.50 60.28 24.56
C LYS A 325 16.55 59.90 25.59
N ALA A 326 16.63 60.65 26.69
CA ALA A 326 17.53 60.34 27.79
C ALA A 326 17.22 58.97 28.41
N PHE A 327 15.94 58.65 28.61
CA PHE A 327 15.51 57.36 29.14
C PHE A 327 15.80 56.19 28.18
N VAL A 328 15.61 56.39 26.87
CA VAL A 328 15.98 55.41 25.84
C VAL A 328 17.48 55.14 25.86
N ALA A 329 18.30 56.19 25.92
CA ALA A 329 19.76 56.06 25.99
C ALA A 329 20.20 55.32 27.27
N GLN A 330 19.59 55.63 28.41
CA GLN A 330 19.81 54.93 29.67
C GLN A 330 19.49 53.44 29.54
N LEU A 331 18.28 53.08 29.13
CA LEU A 331 17.88 51.67 29.00
C LEU A 331 18.75 50.91 27.99
N THR A 332 19.13 51.55 26.89
CA THR A 332 20.02 50.97 25.89
C THR A 332 21.40 50.67 26.49
N SER A 333 21.95 51.57 27.33
CA SER A 333 23.22 51.35 28.03
C SER A 333 23.17 50.18 29.04
N GLU A 334 21.98 49.82 29.49
CA GLU A 334 21.72 48.68 30.38
C GLU A 334 21.38 47.38 29.61
N ASN A 335 21.52 47.37 28.28
CA ASN A 335 21.13 46.28 27.39
C ASN A 335 19.62 45.92 27.42
N ILE A 336 18.78 46.90 27.74
CA ILE A 336 17.32 46.77 27.67
C ILE A 336 16.83 47.35 26.35
N PHE A 337 15.97 46.61 25.63
CA PHE A 337 15.38 47.10 24.38
C PHE A 337 14.68 48.44 24.59
N ALA A 338 15.04 49.46 23.83
CA ALA A 338 14.38 50.75 23.81
C ALA A 338 14.45 51.37 22.41
N LYS A 339 13.31 51.75 21.84
CA LYS A 339 13.24 52.33 20.50
C LYS A 339 12.17 53.41 20.42
N GLU A 340 12.55 54.59 19.95
CA GLU A 340 11.61 55.69 19.70
C GLU A 340 10.58 55.34 18.60
N VAL A 341 9.37 55.84 18.77
CA VAL A 341 8.24 55.67 17.84
C VAL A 341 7.97 57.02 17.15
N LYS A 342 7.76 57.00 15.83
CA LYS A 342 7.42 58.21 15.07
C LYS A 342 5.99 58.68 15.42
N VAL A 343 5.89 59.71 16.24
CA VAL A 343 4.62 60.23 16.81
C VAL A 343 4.38 61.72 16.55
N SER A 344 5.02 62.31 15.53
CA SER A 344 4.82 63.72 15.14
C SER A 344 4.98 64.71 16.30
N ASN A 345 5.95 64.46 17.19
CA ASN A 345 6.21 65.25 18.40
C ASN A 345 5.05 65.30 19.42
N VAL A 346 4.18 64.30 19.46
CA VAL A 346 3.05 64.21 20.39
C VAL A 346 3.27 63.07 21.40
N ALA A 347 3.10 63.37 22.69
CA ALA A 347 3.13 62.38 23.77
C ALA A 347 1.72 61.80 24.03
N PHE A 348 1.25 60.90 23.16
CA PHE A 348 -0.08 60.28 23.28
C PHE A 348 -0.27 59.51 24.60
N HIS A 349 -1.51 59.42 25.07
CA HIS A 349 -1.92 58.70 26.30
C HIS A 349 -1.13 59.14 27.55
N SER A 350 -0.92 60.46 27.65
CA SER A 350 -0.23 61.08 28.77
C SER A 350 -0.94 62.37 29.17
N LYS A 351 -0.55 62.93 30.32
CA LYS A 351 -1.04 64.25 30.75
C LYS A 351 -0.82 65.37 29.73
N TYR A 352 0.14 65.21 28.80
CA TYR A 352 0.50 66.24 27.83
C TYR A 352 -0.52 66.42 26.71
N VAL A 353 -1.42 65.45 26.47
CA VAL A 353 -2.51 65.58 25.48
C VAL A 353 -3.84 66.01 26.09
N ALA A 354 -3.93 66.16 27.41
CA ALA A 354 -5.17 66.48 28.11
C ALA A 354 -5.83 67.79 27.65
N LYS A 355 -5.05 68.80 27.24
CA LYS A 355 -5.55 70.08 26.72
C LYS A 355 -6.40 69.93 25.45
N ALA A 356 -6.12 68.91 24.63
CA ALA A 356 -6.87 68.63 23.41
C ALA A 356 -8.20 67.91 23.65
N GLY A 357 -8.39 67.32 24.84
CA GLY A 357 -9.58 66.54 25.19
C GLY A 357 -10.91 67.31 25.07
N PRO A 358 -11.05 68.51 25.68
CA PRO A 358 -12.29 69.29 25.61
C PRO A 358 -12.69 69.70 24.19
N GLN A 359 -11.73 70.09 23.35
CA GLN A 359 -11.99 70.45 21.96
C GLN A 359 -12.44 69.22 21.15
N PHE A 360 -11.77 68.08 21.36
CA PHE A 360 -12.13 66.83 20.71
C PHE A 360 -13.52 66.35 21.13
N HIS A 361 -13.85 66.43 22.43
CA HIS A 361 -15.18 66.10 22.97
C HIS A 361 -16.29 66.93 22.33
N LYS A 362 -16.05 68.25 22.17
CA LYS A 362 -17.02 69.18 21.56
C LYS A 362 -17.33 68.77 20.12
N ALA A 363 -16.32 68.41 19.34
CA ALA A 363 -16.52 67.92 17.97
C ALA A 363 -17.26 66.57 17.96
N LEU A 364 -16.86 65.63 18.83
CA LEU A 364 -17.48 64.31 18.92
C LEU A 364 -18.98 64.35 19.25
N LYS A 365 -19.43 65.30 20.08
CA LYS A 365 -20.86 65.50 20.36
C LYS A 365 -21.69 65.85 19.13
N GLN A 366 -21.08 66.49 18.13
CA GLN A 366 -21.73 66.82 16.87
C GLN A 366 -21.70 65.63 15.90
N ILE A 367 -20.60 64.87 15.89
CA ILE A 367 -20.41 63.71 15.00
C ILE A 367 -21.23 62.49 15.47
N ILE A 368 -21.34 62.30 16.79
CA ILE A 368 -22.00 61.16 17.43
C ILE A 368 -23.14 61.67 18.33
N PRO A 369 -24.22 62.22 17.76
CA PRO A 369 -25.34 62.73 18.55
C PRO A 369 -26.13 61.62 19.26
N PHE A 370 -26.12 60.40 18.69
CA PHE A 370 -26.83 59.24 19.21
C PHE A 370 -25.88 58.04 19.33
N PRO A 371 -25.17 57.89 20.47
CA PRO A 371 -24.25 56.78 20.69
C PRO A 371 -24.95 55.42 20.60
N LYS A 372 -24.35 54.49 19.84
CA LYS A 372 -24.81 53.10 19.77
C LYS A 372 -24.12 52.22 20.82
N PRO A 373 -24.80 51.18 21.34
CA PRO A 373 -24.17 50.21 22.23
C PRO A 373 -23.09 49.42 21.48
N ARG A 374 -21.96 49.17 22.15
CA ARG A 374 -20.87 48.31 21.67
C ARG A 374 -21.29 46.85 21.78
N THR A 375 -20.94 46.03 20.81
CA THR A 375 -21.21 44.57 20.91
C THR A 375 -20.15 43.89 21.79
N SER A 376 -20.46 42.68 22.25
CA SER A 376 -19.50 41.85 23.01
C SER A 376 -18.27 41.43 22.19
N LYS A 377 -18.30 41.58 20.85
CA LYS A 377 -17.15 41.30 19.99
C LYS A 377 -16.03 42.31 20.19
N TRP A 378 -16.36 43.56 20.56
CA TRP A 378 -15.37 44.62 20.71
C TRP A 378 -14.79 44.64 22.13
N ILE A 379 -13.58 44.10 22.26
CA ILE A 379 -12.81 44.14 23.50
C ILE A 379 -12.13 45.51 23.61
N SER A 380 -12.45 46.25 24.68
CA SER A 380 -11.92 47.59 24.90
C SER A 380 -10.49 47.52 25.40
N SER A 381 -9.57 48.26 24.76
CA SER A 381 -8.19 48.45 25.25
C SER A 381 -8.01 49.79 25.98
N SER A 382 -9.05 50.60 26.15
CA SER A 382 -8.96 51.94 26.77
C SER A 382 -9.60 52.01 28.14
N ILE A 383 -10.40 51.00 28.49
CA ILE A 383 -11.11 50.93 29.76
C ILE A 383 -10.74 49.61 30.43
N PRO A 384 -10.32 49.62 31.71
CA PRO A 384 -10.04 48.39 32.44
C PRO A 384 -11.23 47.42 32.45
N GLU A 385 -10.96 46.12 32.38
CA GLU A 385 -12.00 45.08 32.32
C GLU A 385 -13.02 45.18 33.46
N SER A 386 -12.56 45.52 34.67
CA SER A 386 -13.41 45.72 35.85
C SER A 386 -14.48 46.82 35.69
N LYS A 387 -14.36 47.67 34.66
CA LYS A 387 -15.30 48.76 34.34
C LYS A 387 -16.07 48.53 33.04
N TRP A 388 -15.96 47.37 32.38
CA TRP A 388 -16.66 47.11 31.12
C TRP A 388 -18.19 47.12 31.22
N THR A 389 -18.74 46.93 32.42
CA THR A 389 -20.19 46.99 32.69
C THR A 389 -20.71 48.41 32.88
N THR A 390 -19.83 49.43 32.93
CA THR A 390 -20.24 50.83 33.08
C THR A 390 -20.83 51.39 31.79
N THR A 391 -21.72 52.39 31.91
CA THR A 391 -22.30 53.08 30.74
C THR A 391 -21.24 53.64 29.79
N LEU A 392 -20.12 54.15 30.34
CA LEU A 392 -18.99 54.63 29.54
C LEU A 392 -18.43 53.55 28.62
N ALA A 393 -18.30 52.32 29.13
CA ALA A 393 -17.76 51.20 28.36
C ALA A 393 -18.79 50.50 27.48
N GLN A 394 -20.08 50.62 27.77
CA GLN A 394 -21.14 49.95 27.00
C GLN A 394 -21.51 50.66 25.71
N TYR A 395 -21.18 51.95 25.55
CA TYR A 395 -21.56 52.75 24.38
C TYR A 395 -20.34 53.29 23.64
N SER A 396 -20.43 53.34 22.31
CA SER A 396 -19.47 54.04 21.45
C SER A 396 -19.81 55.54 21.46
N SER A 397 -19.61 56.18 22.61
CA SER A 397 -20.02 57.56 22.88
C SER A 397 -18.86 58.56 22.70
N PRO A 398 -19.16 59.88 22.58
CA PRO A 398 -18.14 60.92 22.68
C PRO A 398 -17.22 60.75 23.88
N ASP A 399 -17.77 60.41 25.05
CA ASP A 399 -17.01 60.20 26.28
C ASP A 399 -16.06 59.00 26.17
N TYR A 400 -16.50 57.89 25.57
CA TYR A 400 -15.64 56.72 25.34
C TYR A 400 -14.46 57.05 24.42
N HIS A 401 -14.69 57.78 23.34
CA HIS A 401 -13.65 58.11 22.37
C HIS A 401 -12.64 59.13 22.90
N VAL A 402 -13.07 60.02 23.80
CA VAL A 402 -12.15 60.89 24.56
C VAL A 402 -11.36 60.08 25.59
N GLU A 403 -11.99 59.12 26.27
CA GLU A 403 -11.30 58.22 27.19
C GLU A 403 -10.21 57.41 26.45
N ASN A 404 -10.51 56.86 25.27
CA ASN A 404 -9.52 56.20 24.40
C ASN A 404 -8.37 57.14 23.96
N PHE A 405 -8.62 58.44 23.90
CA PHE A 405 -7.62 59.43 23.52
C PHE A 405 -6.66 59.79 24.65
N LEU A 406 -7.14 59.77 25.90
CA LEU A 406 -6.41 60.24 27.08
C LEU A 406 -5.81 59.11 27.93
N SER A 407 -6.49 57.98 28.02
CA SER A 407 -6.15 56.89 28.94
C SER A 407 -5.14 55.91 28.34
N PRO A 408 -4.35 55.22 29.17
CA PRO A 408 -3.38 54.24 28.69
C PRO A 408 -4.02 53.11 27.88
N VAL A 409 -3.26 52.56 26.93
CA VAL A 409 -3.71 51.45 26.07
C VAL A 409 -3.38 50.11 26.73
N LEU A 410 -4.40 49.42 27.21
CA LEU A 410 -4.36 48.09 27.84
C LEU A 410 -4.44 46.98 26.77
N PHE A 411 -3.44 46.91 25.89
CA PHE A 411 -3.46 46.00 24.73
C PHE A 411 -3.12 44.57 25.12
N HIS A 412 -2.17 44.37 26.04
CA HIS A 412 -1.80 43.05 26.54
C HIS A 412 -2.99 42.34 27.21
N GLU A 413 -3.76 43.09 27.99
CA GLU A 413 -4.98 42.64 28.65
C GLU A 413 -6.05 42.26 27.62
N ALA A 414 -6.30 43.13 26.64
CA ALA A 414 -7.25 42.83 25.57
C ALA A 414 -6.87 41.57 24.78
N LEU A 415 -5.56 41.36 24.54
CA LEU A 415 -5.05 40.15 23.86
C LEU A 415 -5.34 38.86 24.64
N GLN A 416 -5.46 38.89 25.97
CA GLN A 416 -5.76 37.67 26.76
C GLN A 416 -7.14 37.07 26.44
N HIS A 417 -8.02 37.83 25.79
CA HIS A 417 -9.34 37.34 25.37
C HIS A 417 -9.32 36.66 23.99
N VAL A 418 -8.21 36.71 23.26
CA VAL A 418 -8.09 36.06 21.96
C VAL A 418 -7.92 34.55 22.17
N PRO A 419 -8.79 33.70 21.60
CA PRO A 419 -8.67 32.25 21.74
C PRO A 419 -7.38 31.69 21.13
N ASP A 420 -6.81 30.66 21.76
CA ASP A 420 -5.54 30.05 21.36
C ASP A 420 -5.48 29.56 19.91
N ASN A 421 -6.61 29.20 19.29
CA ASN A 421 -6.68 28.70 17.92
C ASN A 421 -7.13 29.76 16.90
N ALA A 422 -7.22 31.03 17.28
CA ALA A 422 -7.78 32.10 16.44
C ALA A 422 -6.94 32.40 15.18
N VAL A 423 -7.63 32.90 14.16
CA VAL A 423 -7.02 33.57 13.00
C VAL A 423 -7.01 35.06 13.30
N VAL A 424 -5.82 35.63 13.50
CA VAL A 424 -5.65 37.02 13.96
C VAL A 424 -5.18 37.88 12.79
N ILE A 425 -6.05 38.77 12.31
CA ILE A 425 -5.81 39.63 11.15
C ILE A 425 -5.47 41.04 11.65
N GLU A 426 -4.22 41.45 11.44
CA GLU A 426 -3.77 42.81 11.69
C GLU A 426 -4.13 43.73 10.52
N ILE A 427 -4.95 44.73 10.80
CA ILE A 427 -5.50 45.71 9.86
C ILE A 427 -4.87 47.06 10.14
N ALA A 428 -3.91 47.45 9.30
CA ALA A 428 -3.17 48.70 9.41
C ALA A 428 -2.47 49.01 8.08
N PRO A 429 -2.05 50.28 7.85
CA PRO A 429 -1.21 50.60 6.70
C PRO A 429 0.12 49.83 6.72
N SER A 430 0.64 49.48 7.89
CA SER A 430 1.81 48.60 8.05
C SER A 430 1.67 47.72 9.30
N ALA A 431 2.06 46.46 9.18
CA ALA A 431 2.21 45.53 10.29
C ALA A 431 3.23 46.01 11.34
N LEU A 432 2.77 46.30 12.56
CA LEU A 432 3.60 46.62 13.72
C LEU A 432 3.56 45.53 14.79
N PHE A 433 2.40 44.89 14.94
CA PHE A 433 2.10 44.05 16.10
C PHE A 433 2.30 42.56 15.84
N GLN A 434 2.60 42.10 14.62
CA GLN A 434 2.86 40.68 14.33
C GLN A 434 3.82 40.01 15.33
N GLY A 435 4.94 40.66 15.67
CA GLY A 435 5.92 40.13 16.63
C GLY A 435 5.44 40.14 18.08
N ILE A 436 4.52 41.04 18.44
CA ILE A 436 3.87 41.08 19.76
C ILE A 436 2.80 40.01 19.84
N ILE A 437 1.90 39.95 18.86
CA ILE A 437 0.81 38.97 18.74
C ILE A 437 1.36 37.54 18.83
N ARG A 438 2.41 37.21 18.05
CA ARG A 438 3.06 35.89 18.07
C ARG A 438 3.60 35.50 19.44
N ARG A 439 4.19 36.45 20.18
CA ARG A 439 4.77 36.18 21.51
C ARG A 439 3.70 36.10 22.59
N SER A 440 2.62 36.87 22.46
CA SER A 440 1.57 36.96 23.48
C SER A 440 0.51 35.85 23.39
N LEU A 441 0.20 35.34 22.20
CA LEU A 441 -0.91 34.39 21.98
C LEU A 441 -0.46 32.94 21.71
N GLY A 442 0.85 32.68 21.68
CA GLY A 442 1.39 31.34 21.48
C GLY A 442 1.40 30.86 20.01
N SER A 443 1.72 29.58 19.81
CA SER A 443 2.01 29.01 18.49
C SER A 443 0.79 28.47 17.74
N LYS A 444 -0.36 28.31 18.39
CA LYS A 444 -1.59 27.74 17.81
C LYS A 444 -2.42 28.75 17.01
N ILE A 445 -2.20 30.05 17.21
CA ILE A 445 -2.85 31.09 16.42
C ILE A 445 -2.26 31.16 15.01
N THR A 446 -3.02 31.71 14.06
CA THR A 446 -2.49 32.10 12.75
C THR A 446 -2.53 33.62 12.63
N PRO A 447 -1.41 34.31 12.90
CA PRO A 447 -1.32 35.76 12.73
C PRO A 447 -1.06 36.09 11.26
N VAL A 448 -1.92 36.95 10.71
CA VAL A 448 -1.83 37.45 9.34
C VAL A 448 -1.82 38.98 9.40
N SER A 449 -0.93 39.60 8.63
CA SER A 449 -0.98 41.05 8.39
C SER A 449 -1.42 41.28 6.95
N LEU A 450 -2.26 42.30 6.74
CA LEU A 450 -2.73 42.65 5.41
C LEU A 450 -1.72 43.47 4.60
N LEU A 451 -0.88 44.25 5.29
CA LEU A 451 0.17 45.07 4.69
C LEU A 451 1.44 45.01 5.52
N LYS A 452 2.59 45.25 4.88
CA LYS A 452 3.92 45.28 5.52
C LYS A 452 4.58 46.64 5.28
N LYS A 453 5.50 47.02 6.17
CA LYS A 453 6.23 48.29 6.11
C LYS A 453 7.05 48.46 4.82
N GLU A 454 7.82 47.43 4.50
CA GLU A 454 8.70 47.37 3.32
C GLU A 454 8.23 46.21 2.45
N CYS A 455 7.66 46.54 1.30
CA CYS A 455 7.14 45.61 0.32
C CYS A 455 7.20 46.26 -1.07
N ASP A 456 7.64 45.49 -2.07
CA ASP A 456 7.76 45.97 -3.46
C ASP A 456 6.40 46.00 -4.18
N ASP A 457 5.48 45.09 -3.82
CA ASP A 457 4.12 45.02 -4.37
C ASP A 457 3.10 44.75 -3.24
N ASP A 458 2.45 45.83 -2.80
CA ASP A 458 1.43 45.78 -1.75
C ASP A 458 0.19 44.96 -2.14
N VAL A 459 -0.12 44.85 -3.44
CA VAL A 459 -1.29 44.10 -3.91
C VAL A 459 -1.00 42.61 -3.91
N GLU A 460 0.18 42.20 -4.39
CA GLU A 460 0.65 40.83 -4.26
C GLU A 460 0.66 40.39 -2.79
N PHE A 461 1.20 41.22 -1.90
CA PHE A 461 1.27 40.92 -0.47
C PHE A 461 -0.13 40.78 0.14
N LEU A 462 -1.04 41.72 -0.15
CA LEU A 462 -2.41 41.69 0.34
C LEU A 462 -3.16 40.45 -0.14
N LEU A 463 -3.08 40.11 -1.43
CA LEU A 463 -3.75 38.93 -1.98
C LEU A 463 -3.16 37.64 -1.39
N THR A 464 -1.84 37.58 -1.21
CA THR A 464 -1.17 36.46 -0.53
C THR A 464 -1.64 36.35 0.93
N ALA A 465 -1.78 37.46 1.64
CA ALA A 465 -2.31 37.49 3.00
C ALA A 465 -3.76 36.98 3.05
N LEU A 466 -4.61 37.36 2.10
CA LEU A 466 -5.97 36.84 2.00
C LEU A 466 -5.99 35.33 1.64
N GLY A 467 -5.06 34.86 0.81
CA GLY A 467 -4.83 33.43 0.56
C GLY A 467 -4.46 32.67 1.84
N ARG A 468 -3.61 33.25 2.69
CA ARG A 468 -3.29 32.70 4.02
C ARG A 468 -4.50 32.70 4.95
N VAL A 469 -5.38 33.70 4.87
CA VAL A 469 -6.66 33.73 5.59
C VAL A 469 -7.57 32.56 5.15
N HIS A 470 -7.61 32.24 3.86
CA HIS A 470 -8.30 31.04 3.32
C HIS A 470 -7.69 29.75 3.86
N ASN A 471 -6.37 29.60 3.77
CA ASN A 471 -5.65 28.44 4.28
C ASN A 471 -5.80 28.29 5.81
N ALA A 472 -5.97 29.38 6.54
CA ALA A 472 -6.20 29.36 7.98
C ALA A 472 -7.61 28.89 8.37
N GLY A 473 -8.55 28.75 7.42
CA GLY A 473 -9.89 28.20 7.66
C GLY A 473 -11.05 29.11 7.22
N CYS A 474 -10.78 30.38 6.90
CA CYS A 474 -11.80 31.33 6.44
C CYS A 474 -12.25 31.02 4.99
N GLN A 475 -13.28 31.72 4.49
CA GLN A 475 -13.79 31.56 3.12
C GLN A 475 -13.93 32.92 2.41
N PRO A 476 -12.83 33.59 2.04
CA PRO A 476 -12.90 34.83 1.28
C PRO A 476 -13.50 34.59 -0.12
N LYS A 477 -14.50 35.39 -0.50
CA LYS A 477 -15.19 35.32 -1.81
C LYS A 477 -14.37 35.99 -2.92
N PHE A 478 -13.24 35.39 -3.28
CA PHE A 478 -12.26 35.96 -4.23
C PHE A 478 -12.84 36.34 -5.59
N ALA A 479 -13.82 35.59 -6.09
CA ALA A 479 -14.50 35.90 -7.36
C ALA A 479 -15.07 37.33 -7.42
N LYS A 480 -15.37 37.95 -6.27
CA LYS A 480 -15.88 39.33 -6.19
C LYS A 480 -14.83 40.41 -6.49
N LEU A 481 -13.53 40.11 -6.43
CA LEU A 481 -12.46 41.06 -6.77
C LEU A 481 -12.42 41.40 -8.26
N TYR A 482 -13.25 40.72 -9.04
CA TYR A 482 -13.15 40.60 -10.47
C TYR A 482 -14.51 40.89 -11.11
N PRO A 483 -14.54 41.32 -12.38
CA PRO A 483 -15.80 41.43 -13.11
C PRO A 483 -16.57 40.11 -13.03
N SER A 484 -17.84 40.21 -12.65
CA SER A 484 -18.71 39.03 -12.61
C SER A 484 -18.82 38.42 -14.00
N MET A 485 -18.52 37.13 -14.10
CA MET A 485 -18.80 36.36 -15.30
C MET A 485 -20.23 35.85 -15.21
N GLY A 486 -21.04 36.16 -16.22
CA GLY A 486 -22.40 35.63 -16.30
C GLY A 486 -22.38 34.13 -16.55
N PHE A 487 -23.07 33.37 -15.70
CA PHE A 487 -23.40 31.97 -15.98
C PHE A 487 -24.47 31.87 -17.07
N PRO A 488 -24.44 30.84 -17.93
CA PRO A 488 -23.47 29.73 -17.96
C PRO A 488 -22.08 30.16 -18.45
N VAL A 489 -21.02 29.41 -18.09
CA VAL A 489 -19.68 29.58 -18.72
C VAL A 489 -19.74 29.24 -20.22
N GLY A 490 -18.80 29.76 -21.00
CA GLY A 490 -18.72 29.47 -22.42
C GLY A 490 -18.27 28.03 -22.69
N ARG A 491 -18.76 27.48 -23.80
CA ARG A 491 -18.43 26.14 -24.27
C ARG A 491 -16.93 26.01 -24.58
N GLY A 492 -16.30 24.93 -24.14
CA GLY A 492 -14.85 24.72 -24.17
C GLY A 492 -14.13 25.25 -22.92
N THR A 493 -14.87 25.58 -21.87
CA THR A 493 -14.30 25.81 -20.53
C THR A 493 -13.85 24.45 -19.96
N PRO A 494 -12.59 24.32 -19.47
CA PRO A 494 -12.06 23.05 -18.96
C PRO A 494 -12.94 22.42 -17.87
N MET A 495 -13.06 21.09 -17.92
CA MET A 495 -13.83 20.31 -16.95
C MET A 495 -13.11 20.26 -15.60
N ILE A 496 -13.87 20.40 -14.51
CA ILE A 496 -13.33 20.31 -13.14
C ILE A 496 -13.30 18.87 -12.63
N ALA A 497 -14.28 18.05 -12.98
CA ALA A 497 -14.44 16.70 -12.43
C ALA A 497 -13.18 15.80 -12.56
N PRO A 498 -12.44 15.78 -13.70
CA PRO A 498 -11.20 14.99 -13.84
C PRO A 498 -10.06 15.45 -12.91
N CYS A 499 -10.14 16.70 -12.43
CA CYS A 499 -9.13 17.31 -11.56
C CYS A 499 -9.40 17.05 -10.08
N VAL A 500 -10.59 16.55 -9.72
CA VAL A 500 -10.94 16.19 -8.34
C VAL A 500 -10.33 14.83 -8.02
N LYS A 501 -9.34 14.81 -7.12
CA LYS A 501 -8.75 13.58 -6.58
C LYS A 501 -9.32 13.29 -5.19
N TRP A 502 -9.60 12.02 -4.95
CA TRP A 502 -10.12 11.50 -3.69
C TRP A 502 -9.02 10.77 -2.93
N ASP A 503 -9.31 10.47 -1.66
CA ASP A 503 -8.50 9.53 -0.89
C ASP A 503 -8.98 8.11 -1.19
N HIS A 504 -8.24 7.38 -2.02
CA HIS A 504 -8.49 5.96 -2.35
C HIS A 504 -7.47 5.04 -1.64
N SER A 505 -6.91 5.48 -0.51
CA SER A 505 -5.95 4.65 0.26
C SER A 505 -6.62 3.44 0.93
N GLU A 506 -7.93 3.53 1.22
CA GLU A 506 -8.72 2.43 1.75
C GLU A 506 -9.27 1.57 0.61
N GLU A 507 -8.86 0.30 0.58
CA GLU A 507 -9.38 -0.69 -0.36
C GLU A 507 -10.66 -1.33 0.20
N TRP A 508 -11.67 -1.47 -0.66
CA TRP A 508 -12.95 -2.07 -0.31
C TRP A 508 -13.05 -3.47 -0.90
N THR A 509 -13.74 -4.38 -0.19
CA THR A 509 -13.98 -5.73 -0.67
C THR A 509 -14.79 -5.72 -1.97
N VAL A 510 -14.14 -6.04 -3.09
CA VAL A 510 -14.81 -6.22 -4.39
C VAL A 510 -15.25 -7.69 -4.49
N PRO A 511 -16.56 -7.98 -4.63
CA PRO A 511 -17.03 -9.36 -4.75
C PRO A 511 -16.36 -10.06 -5.95
N ASN A 512 -15.69 -11.18 -5.69
CA ASN A 512 -15.15 -12.04 -6.74
C ASN A 512 -16.22 -13.02 -7.20
N PHE A 513 -16.72 -12.86 -8.42
CA PHE A 513 -17.79 -13.70 -8.98
C PHE A 513 -17.27 -15.00 -9.62
N VAL A 514 -15.96 -15.30 -9.53
CA VAL A 514 -15.36 -16.54 -10.06
C VAL A 514 -15.74 -17.78 -9.23
N GLU A 515 -16.28 -17.64 -8.00
CA GLU A 515 -16.54 -18.76 -7.07
C GLU A 515 -18.03 -19.16 -6.94
N LYS A 516 -18.93 -18.77 -7.86
CA LYS A 516 -20.36 -19.11 -7.79
C LYS A 516 -20.83 -20.17 -8.78
N ASP A 517 -20.11 -21.29 -8.84
CA ASP A 517 -20.71 -22.58 -9.21
C ASP A 517 -20.49 -23.57 -8.05
N SER A 518 -21.12 -23.31 -6.91
CA SER A 518 -21.31 -24.34 -5.88
C SER A 518 -22.49 -25.24 -6.27
N SER A 519 -22.36 -25.89 -7.43
CA SER A 519 -23.10 -27.11 -7.71
C SER A 519 -22.36 -28.28 -7.05
N SER A 520 -23.03 -28.95 -6.12
CA SER A 520 -22.64 -30.17 -5.39
C SER A 520 -21.80 -30.00 -4.12
N GLY A 521 -22.44 -30.07 -2.94
CA GLY A 521 -21.91 -30.59 -1.66
C GLY A 521 -20.61 -30.04 -1.02
N ALA A 522 -19.85 -29.21 -1.73
CA ALA A 522 -18.55 -28.71 -1.36
C ALA A 522 -18.67 -27.29 -0.82
N VAL A 523 -18.15 -27.09 0.40
CA VAL A 523 -18.07 -25.79 1.07
C VAL A 523 -16.60 -25.39 1.08
N GLU A 524 -16.30 -24.25 0.46
CA GLU A 524 -15.00 -23.63 0.62
C GLU A 524 -14.96 -22.81 1.91
N VAL A 525 -13.90 -23.00 2.69
CA VAL A 525 -13.64 -22.28 3.93
C VAL A 525 -12.23 -21.72 3.88
N GLU A 526 -12.14 -20.40 3.97
CA GLU A 526 -10.89 -19.68 4.06
C GLU A 526 -10.56 -19.36 5.52
N VAL A 527 -9.40 -19.82 5.98
CA VAL A 527 -8.84 -19.52 7.31
C VAL A 527 -7.72 -18.51 7.13
N ASP A 528 -8.03 -17.25 7.41
CA ASP A 528 -7.09 -16.14 7.33
C ASP A 528 -6.50 -15.84 8.72
N VAL A 529 -5.17 -15.99 8.87
CA VAL A 529 -4.47 -15.77 10.14
C VAL A 529 -4.20 -14.30 10.45
N THR A 530 -4.47 -13.39 9.51
CA THR A 530 -4.41 -11.94 9.78
C THR A 530 -5.59 -11.48 10.64
N LYS A 531 -6.73 -12.17 10.55
CA LYS A 531 -7.93 -11.91 11.35
C LYS A 531 -7.74 -12.30 12.81
N GLU A 532 -8.14 -11.43 13.73
CA GLU A 532 -7.96 -11.63 15.18
C GLU A 532 -8.48 -12.98 15.68
N GLU A 533 -9.62 -13.44 15.16
CA GLU A 533 -10.26 -14.71 15.50
C GLU A 533 -9.41 -15.97 15.21
N ASN A 534 -8.47 -15.93 14.26
CA ASN A 534 -7.65 -17.08 13.87
C ASN A 534 -6.18 -16.94 14.30
N ARG A 535 -5.76 -15.79 14.84
CA ARG A 535 -4.37 -15.53 15.24
C ARG A 535 -3.84 -16.51 16.27
N PHE A 536 -4.71 -17.07 17.12
CA PHE A 536 -4.31 -18.04 18.14
C PHE A 536 -3.73 -19.32 17.53
N LEU A 537 -4.14 -19.71 16.32
CA LEU A 537 -3.61 -20.88 15.60
C LEU A 537 -2.10 -20.79 15.35
N LEU A 538 -1.52 -19.57 15.28
CA LEU A 538 -0.08 -19.35 15.15
C LEU A 538 0.73 -19.83 16.36
N ARG A 539 0.06 -20.15 17.48
CA ARG A 539 0.66 -20.65 18.72
C ARG A 539 0.64 -22.18 18.84
N HIS A 540 0.14 -22.89 17.83
CA HIS A 540 0.27 -24.34 17.70
C HIS A 540 1.51 -24.66 16.86
N SER A 541 2.68 -24.69 17.50
CA SER A 541 3.94 -25.02 16.81
C SER A 541 4.52 -26.35 17.25
N THR A 542 5.08 -27.07 16.29
CA THR A 542 5.77 -28.36 16.48
C THR A 542 7.06 -28.32 15.66
N ASN A 543 8.21 -28.57 16.28
CA ASN A 543 9.54 -28.42 15.64
C ASN A 543 9.71 -27.09 14.86
N SER A 544 9.29 -25.95 15.44
CA SER A 544 9.35 -24.61 14.83
C SER A 544 8.55 -24.41 13.54
N GLN A 545 7.68 -25.35 13.18
CA GLN A 545 6.64 -25.18 12.16
C GLN A 545 5.29 -24.94 12.82
N ILE A 546 4.50 -24.01 12.27
CA ILE A 546 3.14 -23.75 12.73
C ILE A 546 2.22 -24.73 12.01
N VAL A 547 1.61 -25.66 12.75
CA VAL A 547 0.82 -26.75 12.20
C VAL A 547 -0.66 -26.53 12.51
N TYR A 548 -1.53 -26.77 11.55
CA TYR A 548 -2.97 -26.69 11.76
C TYR A 548 -3.42 -27.80 12.72
N PRO A 549 -4.01 -27.47 13.89
CA PRO A 549 -4.29 -28.44 14.95
C PRO A 549 -5.27 -29.53 14.49
N ALA A 550 -5.07 -30.76 14.96
CA ALA A 550 -6.01 -31.87 14.75
C ALA A 550 -7.43 -31.51 15.23
N ALA A 551 -7.51 -30.86 16.39
CA ALA A 551 -8.75 -30.32 16.97
C ALA A 551 -9.43 -29.26 16.09
N ALA A 552 -8.66 -28.43 15.39
CA ALA A 552 -9.20 -27.39 14.51
C ALA A 552 -9.96 -28.00 13.32
N TYR A 553 -9.50 -29.13 12.77
CA TYR A 553 -10.25 -29.86 11.74
C TYR A 553 -11.60 -30.38 12.27
N VAL A 554 -11.64 -30.90 13.50
CA VAL A 554 -12.88 -31.39 14.12
C VAL A 554 -13.91 -30.25 14.20
N VAL A 555 -13.49 -29.08 14.70
CA VAL A 555 -14.37 -27.91 14.81
C VAL A 555 -14.76 -27.36 13.42
N LEU A 556 -13.84 -27.38 12.45
CA LEU A 556 -14.11 -26.92 11.08
C LEU A 556 -15.16 -27.79 10.38
N ILE A 557 -15.07 -29.11 10.52
CA ILE A 557 -16.08 -30.06 9.98
C ILE A 557 -17.41 -29.86 10.70
N TRP A 558 -17.41 -29.66 12.01
CA TRP A 558 -18.62 -29.39 12.79
C TRP A 558 -19.33 -28.10 12.35
N LYS A 559 -18.58 -27.00 12.21
CA LYS A 559 -19.10 -25.73 11.65
C LYS A 559 -19.68 -25.93 10.25
N THR A 560 -19.03 -26.74 9.43
CA THR A 560 -19.50 -27.04 8.06
C THR A 560 -20.79 -27.84 8.06
N LEU A 561 -20.89 -28.89 8.89
CA LEU A 561 -22.11 -29.68 9.04
C LEU A 561 -23.27 -28.83 9.57
N ALA A 562 -23.01 -27.96 10.55
CA ALA A 562 -23.98 -27.03 11.10
C ALA A 562 -24.50 -26.05 10.04
N LYS A 563 -23.59 -25.49 9.22
CA LYS A 563 -23.92 -24.63 8.08
C LYS A 563 -24.79 -25.34 7.05
N LEU A 564 -24.47 -26.59 6.69
CA LEU A 564 -25.29 -27.41 5.77
C LEU A 564 -26.70 -27.71 6.33
N LYS A 565 -26.86 -27.71 7.66
CA LYS A 565 -28.15 -27.88 8.34
C LYS A 565 -28.83 -26.57 8.72
N ASN A 566 -28.26 -25.43 8.32
CA ASN A 566 -28.72 -24.07 8.64
C ASN A 566 -28.98 -23.85 10.15
N LYS A 567 -28.03 -24.29 10.99
CA LYS A 567 -28.07 -24.16 12.45
C LYS A 567 -26.74 -23.64 12.98
N ASP A 568 -26.76 -23.01 14.15
CA ASP A 568 -25.55 -22.63 14.87
C ASP A 568 -24.89 -23.87 15.48
N TYR A 569 -23.61 -24.09 15.19
CA TYR A 569 -22.85 -25.26 15.65
C TYR A 569 -22.86 -25.38 17.18
N THR A 570 -22.87 -24.26 17.92
CA THR A 570 -22.88 -24.24 19.40
C THR A 570 -24.14 -24.85 20.03
N HIS A 571 -25.19 -25.11 19.25
CA HIS A 571 -26.46 -25.65 19.73
C HIS A 571 -26.76 -27.07 19.22
N ILE A 572 -25.87 -27.68 18.44
CA ILE A 572 -26.10 -28.98 17.78
C ILE A 572 -25.07 -30.00 18.28
N PRO A 573 -25.50 -31.16 18.78
CA PRO A 573 -24.58 -32.24 19.11
C PRO A 573 -23.88 -32.76 17.84
N PHE A 574 -22.64 -33.22 18.01
CA PHE A 574 -21.77 -33.59 16.90
C PHE A 574 -21.07 -34.91 17.18
N VAL A 575 -21.09 -35.80 16.20
CA VAL A 575 -20.33 -37.05 16.23
C VAL A 575 -19.47 -37.15 14.98
N ILE A 576 -18.21 -37.49 15.17
CA ILE A 576 -17.27 -37.87 14.11
C ILE A 576 -16.78 -39.30 14.37
N GLU A 577 -16.66 -40.10 13.32
CA GLU A 577 -16.24 -41.49 13.36
C GLU A 577 -15.17 -41.76 12.30
N ASN A 578 -14.19 -42.58 12.66
CA ASN A 578 -13.11 -43.02 11.77
C ASN A 578 -12.41 -41.86 11.04
N MET A 579 -12.08 -40.81 11.77
CA MET A 579 -11.37 -39.65 11.23
C MET A 579 -9.89 -39.99 11.04
N GLU A 580 -9.39 -39.86 9.82
CA GLU A 580 -8.01 -40.16 9.43
C GLU A 580 -7.33 -38.89 8.90
N PHE A 581 -6.14 -38.61 9.41
CA PHE A 581 -5.30 -37.49 9.01
C PHE A 581 -4.25 -37.99 8.01
N HIS A 582 -4.35 -37.56 6.76
CA HIS A 582 -3.45 -37.99 5.69
C HIS A 582 -2.20 -37.11 5.60
N ARG A 583 -2.33 -35.83 5.95
CA ARG A 583 -1.22 -34.87 6.00
C ARG A 583 -1.49 -33.75 7.00
N ALA A 584 -0.41 -33.20 7.55
CA ALA A 584 -0.45 -31.97 8.33
C ALA A 584 -0.53 -30.74 7.40
N THR A 585 -1.30 -29.73 7.78
CA THR A 585 -1.36 -28.46 7.05
C THR A 585 -0.45 -27.46 7.75
N ILE A 586 0.52 -26.90 7.04
CA ILE A 586 1.40 -25.86 7.57
C ILE A 586 0.72 -24.50 7.41
N ILE A 587 0.69 -23.71 8.49
CA ILE A 587 0.10 -22.39 8.51
C ILE A 587 1.15 -21.34 8.09
N PRO A 588 0.89 -20.51 7.06
CA PRO A 588 1.78 -19.43 6.71
C PRO A 588 1.76 -18.33 7.79
N LYS A 589 2.90 -17.65 8.01
CA LYS A 589 2.99 -16.57 9.01
C LYS A 589 2.09 -15.36 8.68
N GLN A 590 1.73 -15.19 7.41
CA GLN A 590 0.83 -14.15 6.88
C GLN A 590 0.01 -14.75 5.74
N GLY A 591 -1.24 -14.31 5.59
CA GLY A 591 -2.15 -14.75 4.53
C GLY A 591 -3.21 -15.76 5.00
N SER A 592 -3.80 -16.49 4.05
CA SER A 592 -4.91 -17.39 4.30
C SER A 592 -4.68 -18.80 3.76
N ILE A 593 -5.41 -19.75 4.34
CA ILE A 593 -5.45 -21.15 3.93
C ILE A 593 -6.87 -21.45 3.44
N LYS A 594 -7.01 -21.94 2.20
CA LYS A 594 -8.30 -22.37 1.67
C LYS A 594 -8.47 -23.89 1.80
N PHE A 595 -9.56 -24.29 2.45
CA PHE A 595 -10.01 -25.67 2.53
C PHE A 595 -11.28 -25.87 1.72
N THR A 596 -11.38 -27.00 1.04
CA THR A 596 -12.60 -27.45 0.37
C THR A 596 -13.13 -28.66 1.13
N ILE A 597 -14.34 -28.55 1.69
CA ILE A 597 -14.94 -29.59 2.54
C ILE A 597 -16.18 -30.13 1.84
N ASN A 598 -16.18 -31.41 1.51
CA ASN A 598 -17.33 -32.10 0.92
C ASN A 598 -17.90 -33.09 1.95
N ILE A 599 -19.19 -32.95 2.29
CA ILE A 599 -19.91 -33.85 3.19
C ILE A 599 -21.06 -34.51 2.42
N LEU A 600 -20.99 -35.84 2.24
CA LEU A 600 -22.03 -36.62 1.57
C LEU A 600 -23.26 -36.76 2.46
N GLN A 601 -24.38 -36.18 2.04
CA GLN A 601 -25.60 -36.13 2.87
C GLN A 601 -26.23 -37.50 3.17
N GLN A 602 -25.98 -38.51 2.32
CA GLN A 602 -26.61 -39.84 2.47
C GLN A 602 -26.00 -40.67 3.61
N ASN A 603 -24.68 -40.65 3.78
CA ASN A 603 -23.97 -41.51 4.73
C ASN A 603 -23.07 -40.75 5.72
N GLY A 604 -22.94 -39.43 5.56
CA GLY A 604 -22.15 -38.56 6.43
C GLY A 604 -20.64 -38.61 6.17
N ASP A 605 -20.17 -39.33 5.14
CA ASP A 605 -18.75 -39.37 4.81
C ASP A 605 -18.29 -38.01 4.33
N PHE A 606 -17.15 -37.54 4.83
CA PHE A 606 -16.57 -36.25 4.45
C PHE A 606 -15.14 -36.38 3.93
N LYS A 607 -14.78 -35.46 3.03
CA LYS A 607 -13.42 -35.24 2.55
C LYS A 607 -13.08 -33.76 2.69
N LEU A 608 -11.96 -33.48 3.37
CA LEU A 608 -11.40 -32.14 3.49
C LEU A 608 -10.12 -32.07 2.67
N CYS A 609 -10.09 -31.15 1.71
CA CYS A 609 -8.98 -30.95 0.77
C CYS A 609 -8.38 -29.54 0.92
N GLN A 610 -7.11 -29.39 0.54
CA GLN A 610 -6.41 -28.11 0.41
C GLN A 610 -5.63 -28.13 -0.90
N GLY A 611 -5.92 -27.21 -1.83
CA GLY A 611 -5.29 -27.19 -3.15
C GLY A 611 -5.49 -28.48 -3.95
N GLY A 612 -6.68 -29.10 -3.84
CA GLY A 612 -7.02 -30.36 -4.52
C GLY A 612 -6.58 -31.65 -3.81
N SER A 613 -5.62 -31.60 -2.91
CA SER A 613 -5.11 -32.77 -2.19
C SER A 613 -5.89 -33.06 -0.90
N ILE A 614 -6.13 -34.34 -0.58
CA ILE A 614 -6.84 -34.75 0.64
C ILE A 614 -5.99 -34.47 1.89
N VAL A 615 -6.61 -33.93 2.93
CA VAL A 615 -5.98 -33.65 4.24
C VAL A 615 -6.59 -34.55 5.31
N VAL A 616 -7.93 -34.61 5.36
CA VAL A 616 -8.67 -35.38 6.37
C VAL A 616 -9.87 -36.08 5.74
N THR A 617 -10.13 -37.31 6.17
CA THR A 617 -11.35 -38.06 5.81
C THR A 617 -12.02 -38.63 7.05
N GLY A 618 -13.31 -38.91 6.99
CA GLY A 618 -14.03 -39.60 8.06
C GLY A 618 -15.53 -39.59 7.81
N ARG A 619 -16.31 -39.89 8.85
CA ARG A 619 -17.77 -39.81 8.84
C ARG A 619 -18.27 -38.89 9.93
N THR A 620 -19.28 -38.07 9.64
CA THR A 620 -19.92 -37.19 10.62
C THR A 620 -21.44 -37.20 10.52
N HIS A 621 -22.11 -37.04 11.67
CA HIS A 621 -23.55 -36.88 11.72
C HIS A 621 -23.98 -36.14 13.00
N VAL A 622 -25.24 -35.66 12.99
CA VAL A 622 -25.91 -35.15 14.19
C VAL A 622 -26.69 -36.30 14.82
N PRO A 623 -26.40 -36.70 16.07
CA PRO A 623 -27.10 -37.80 16.72
C PRO A 623 -28.55 -37.41 17.11
N GLU A 624 -29.49 -38.35 17.02
CA GLU A 624 -30.85 -38.16 17.52
C GLU A 624 -30.88 -38.05 19.06
N ASN A 625 -30.03 -38.84 19.73
CA ASN A 625 -29.85 -38.80 21.18
C ASN A 625 -28.37 -38.88 21.53
N VAL A 626 -27.76 -37.73 21.81
CA VAL A 626 -26.33 -37.59 22.11
C VAL A 626 -25.92 -38.31 23.40
N SER A 627 -26.81 -38.41 24.40
CA SER A 627 -26.51 -39.10 25.67
C SER A 627 -26.22 -40.60 25.49
N LYS A 628 -26.78 -41.23 24.45
CA LYS A 628 -26.48 -42.63 24.09
C LYS A 628 -25.13 -42.80 23.38
N MET A 629 -24.52 -41.71 22.91
CA MET A 629 -23.25 -41.75 22.17
C MET A 629 -22.02 -41.75 23.06
N PHE A 630 -22.14 -41.28 24.30
CA PHE A 630 -21.10 -41.32 25.33
C PHE A 630 -20.92 -42.72 25.91
N SER A 631 -19.69 -43.04 26.30
CA SER A 631 -19.36 -44.28 27.00
C SER A 631 -19.91 -44.24 28.44
N LYS A 632 -20.37 -45.40 28.94
CA LYS A 632 -20.76 -45.55 30.35
C LYS A 632 -19.50 -45.76 31.19
N LEU A 633 -19.01 -44.69 31.79
CA LEU A 633 -17.75 -44.67 32.56
C LEU A 633 -18.04 -44.63 34.06
N LYS A 634 -17.30 -45.41 34.85
CA LYS A 634 -17.28 -45.25 36.31
C LYS A 634 -16.31 -44.11 36.65
N PRO A 635 -16.61 -43.25 37.63
CA PRO A 635 -15.64 -42.28 38.13
C PRO A 635 -14.36 -42.99 38.55
N ILE A 636 -13.21 -42.42 38.20
CA ILE A 636 -11.92 -42.92 38.70
C ILE A 636 -11.84 -42.45 40.14
N ASP A 637 -11.97 -43.37 41.11
CA ASP A 637 -11.83 -43.03 42.52
C ASP A 637 -10.46 -42.37 42.72
N SER A 638 -10.48 -41.15 43.26
CA SER A 638 -9.27 -40.45 43.70
C SER A 638 -8.73 -41.13 44.97
N GLN A 639 -8.29 -42.38 44.88
CA GLN A 639 -7.70 -43.06 46.02
C GLN A 639 -6.33 -42.47 46.30
N THR A 640 -6.22 -41.85 47.48
CA THR A 640 -5.00 -41.50 48.19
C THR A 640 -4.14 -42.75 48.44
N GLY A 641 -3.48 -43.26 47.41
CA GLY A 641 -2.35 -44.16 47.54
C GLY A 641 -1.06 -43.34 47.62
N GLU A 642 -0.09 -43.76 48.42
CA GLU A 642 1.21 -43.11 48.69
C GLU A 642 2.13 -42.91 47.44
N THR A 643 1.61 -43.03 46.21
CA THR A 643 2.38 -43.05 44.95
C THR A 643 1.90 -42.07 43.87
N TRP A 644 0.90 -41.22 44.13
CA TRP A 644 0.42 -40.24 43.15
C TRP A 644 1.13 -38.89 43.31
N LEU A 645 1.97 -38.55 42.34
CA LEU A 645 2.64 -37.25 42.28
C LEU A 645 1.82 -36.31 41.39
N LYS A 646 1.55 -35.11 41.91
CA LYS A 646 0.84 -34.07 41.17
C LYS A 646 1.84 -33.30 40.30
N LEU A 647 1.57 -33.25 39.00
CA LEU A 647 2.28 -32.42 38.03
C LEU A 647 1.51 -31.13 37.82
N ASN A 648 2.20 -30.00 37.90
CA ASN A 648 1.61 -28.69 37.62
C ASN A 648 1.72 -28.35 36.11
N HIS A 649 1.08 -27.25 35.71
CA HIS A 649 1.12 -26.71 34.36
C HIS A 649 2.53 -26.66 33.74
N GLU A 650 3.51 -26.13 34.48
CA GLU A 650 4.88 -25.99 33.96
C GLU A 650 5.54 -27.36 33.71
N ASP A 651 5.31 -28.33 34.58
CA ASP A 651 5.84 -29.69 34.43
C ASP A 651 5.29 -30.37 33.16
N VAL A 652 3.97 -30.25 32.93
CA VAL A 652 3.28 -30.83 31.76
C VAL A 652 3.81 -30.24 30.45
N PHE A 653 3.87 -28.90 30.36
CA PHE A 653 4.31 -28.25 29.12
C PHE A 653 5.83 -28.28 28.94
N LYS A 654 6.60 -28.46 30.01
CA LYS A 654 8.03 -28.77 29.91
C LYS A 654 8.24 -30.14 29.28
N GLU A 655 7.50 -31.16 29.71
CA GLU A 655 7.59 -32.50 29.12
C GLU A 655 7.18 -32.52 27.65
N LEU A 656 6.06 -31.86 27.28
CA LEU A 656 5.64 -31.72 25.88
C LEU A 656 6.70 -30.99 25.03
N ARG A 657 7.31 -29.94 25.58
CA ARG A 657 8.38 -29.20 24.89
C ARG A 657 9.64 -30.03 24.67
N LEU A 658 10.02 -30.87 25.63
CA LEU A 658 11.15 -31.79 25.48
C LEU A 658 10.94 -32.81 24.35
N ARG A 659 9.69 -33.12 24.00
CA ARG A 659 9.31 -33.99 22.87
C ARG A 659 9.20 -33.25 21.53
N GLY A 660 9.33 -31.92 21.50
CA GLY A 660 9.28 -31.09 20.29
C GLY A 660 7.97 -30.30 20.08
N PHE A 661 7.05 -30.33 21.05
CA PHE A 661 5.83 -29.51 21.01
C PHE A 661 6.08 -28.12 21.59
N GLU A 662 5.96 -27.09 20.76
CA GLU A 662 6.16 -25.69 21.12
C GLU A 662 4.79 -25.00 21.24
N TYR A 663 3.93 -25.49 22.13
CA TYR A 663 2.62 -24.87 22.37
C TYR A 663 2.76 -23.52 23.08
N GLY A 664 1.91 -22.56 22.71
CA GLY A 664 1.80 -21.28 23.39
C GLY A 664 0.36 -20.76 23.48
N GLY A 665 0.14 -19.78 24.36
CA GLY A 665 -1.16 -19.12 24.50
C GLY A 665 -2.27 -20.11 24.85
N SER A 666 -3.39 -20.06 24.10
CA SER A 666 -4.56 -20.90 24.35
C SER A 666 -4.35 -22.40 24.05
N PHE A 667 -3.17 -22.84 23.61
CA PHE A 667 -2.85 -24.27 23.53
C PHE A 667 -2.20 -24.81 24.81
N GLN A 668 -2.10 -24.01 25.87
CA GLN A 668 -1.53 -24.41 27.15
C GLN A 668 -2.58 -24.52 28.28
N GLU A 669 -3.70 -25.19 28.02
CA GLU A 669 -4.86 -25.15 28.93
C GLU A 669 -4.85 -26.24 30.03
N ILE A 670 -3.90 -27.18 30.03
CA ILE A 670 -3.78 -28.18 31.11
C ILE A 670 -3.19 -27.50 32.36
N LEU A 671 -3.94 -27.49 33.46
CA LEU A 671 -3.55 -26.82 34.70
C LEU A 671 -2.78 -27.74 35.66
N GLU A 672 -3.27 -28.96 35.83
CA GLU A 672 -2.68 -29.97 36.71
C GLU A 672 -3.09 -31.37 36.28
N THR A 673 -2.26 -32.36 36.58
CA THR A 673 -2.55 -33.78 36.33
C THR A 673 -1.78 -34.67 37.32
N ASP A 674 -2.19 -35.93 37.47
CA ASP A 674 -1.37 -36.93 38.14
C ASP A 674 -0.23 -37.44 37.24
N ASN A 675 0.79 -38.04 37.83
CA ASN A 675 1.96 -38.60 37.15
C ASN A 675 1.66 -39.80 36.22
N ARG A 676 0.44 -40.35 36.25
CA ARG A 676 -0.04 -41.38 35.30
C ARG A 676 -0.93 -40.77 34.22
N PHE A 677 -1.17 -39.46 34.27
CA PHE A 677 -2.04 -38.72 33.38
C PHE A 677 -3.43 -39.37 33.28
N SER A 678 -3.95 -39.86 34.41
CA SER A 678 -5.25 -40.52 34.48
C SER A 678 -6.38 -39.52 34.73
N ASN A 679 -6.12 -38.53 35.58
CA ASN A 679 -6.98 -37.41 35.90
C ASN A 679 -6.20 -36.09 35.85
N GLY A 680 -6.91 -35.00 35.56
CA GLY A 680 -6.35 -33.66 35.55
C GLY A 680 -7.42 -32.59 35.42
N LYS A 681 -6.99 -31.34 35.27
CA LYS A 681 -7.86 -30.19 35.03
C LYS A 681 -7.43 -29.44 33.79
N ILE A 682 -8.41 -29.10 32.96
CA ILE A 682 -8.25 -28.28 31.75
C ILE A 682 -9.04 -27.00 31.96
N LYS A 683 -8.41 -25.86 31.66
CA LYS A 683 -9.09 -24.57 31.59
C LYS A 683 -9.86 -24.46 30.27
N TRP A 684 -11.14 -24.12 30.36
CA TRP A 684 -12.01 -23.89 29.23
C TRP A 684 -11.78 -22.47 28.66
N ASN A 685 -11.69 -22.38 27.33
CA ASN A 685 -11.51 -21.11 26.61
C ASN A 685 -12.26 -21.17 25.28
N ASP A 686 -11.88 -22.11 24.40
CA ASP A 686 -12.57 -22.37 23.15
C ASP A 686 -12.58 -23.86 22.80
N TRP A 687 -13.38 -24.24 21.80
CA TRP A 687 -13.53 -25.63 21.38
C TRP A 687 -12.24 -26.25 20.82
N VAL A 688 -11.44 -25.48 20.07
CA VAL A 688 -10.20 -25.97 19.46
C VAL A 688 -9.17 -26.22 20.56
N SER A 689 -8.96 -25.26 21.46
CA SER A 689 -8.03 -25.39 22.58
C SER A 689 -8.41 -26.53 23.54
N CYS A 690 -9.69 -26.65 23.90
CA CYS A 690 -10.17 -27.71 24.80
C CYS A 690 -9.97 -29.11 24.22
N ILE A 691 -10.38 -29.32 22.96
CA ILE A 691 -10.20 -30.62 22.29
C ILE A 691 -8.70 -30.90 22.11
N ASP A 692 -7.89 -29.90 21.73
CA ASP A 692 -6.44 -30.09 21.60
C ASP A 692 -5.80 -30.44 22.95
N ALA A 693 -6.20 -29.80 24.05
CA ALA A 693 -5.76 -30.15 25.39
C ALA A 693 -6.10 -31.60 25.77
N MET A 694 -7.26 -32.13 25.35
CA MET A 694 -7.59 -33.56 25.53
C MET A 694 -6.68 -34.48 24.70
N LEU A 695 -6.30 -34.07 23.48
CA LEU A 695 -5.35 -34.81 22.64
C LEU A 695 -3.94 -34.78 23.24
N GLN A 696 -3.50 -33.62 23.74
CA GLN A 696 -2.25 -33.45 24.48
C GLN A 696 -2.23 -34.34 25.73
N PHE A 697 -3.33 -34.36 26.48
CA PHE A 697 -3.52 -35.17 27.69
C PHE A 697 -3.39 -36.67 27.40
N TRP A 698 -3.83 -37.14 26.23
CA TRP A 698 -3.58 -38.53 25.81
C TRP A 698 -2.15 -38.76 25.30
N THR A 699 -1.60 -37.80 24.56
CA THR A 699 -0.29 -37.94 23.88
C THR A 699 0.86 -38.04 24.87
N ILE A 700 0.81 -37.28 25.98
CA ILE A 700 1.86 -37.29 27.01
C ILE A 700 2.00 -38.66 27.70
N ARG A 701 0.94 -39.49 27.66
CA ARG A 701 0.86 -40.83 28.27
C ARG A 701 1.69 -41.88 27.52
N ILE A 702 2.03 -41.61 26.26
CA ILE A 702 2.92 -42.46 25.49
C ILE A 702 4.33 -42.29 26.08
N HIS A 703 4.90 -43.33 26.67
CA HIS A 703 6.21 -43.30 27.32
C HIS A 703 7.36 -43.29 26.28
N THR A 704 7.53 -42.17 25.59
CA THR A 704 8.60 -41.95 24.60
C THR A 704 9.08 -40.49 24.63
N ARG A 705 10.34 -40.26 24.27
CA ARG A 705 10.91 -38.90 24.06
C ARG A 705 10.72 -38.39 22.63
N GLU A 706 10.13 -39.21 21.78
CA GLU A 706 9.92 -38.91 20.38
C GLU A 706 8.64 -38.09 20.14
N LEU A 707 8.58 -37.44 18.98
CA LEU A 707 7.43 -36.65 18.57
C LEU A 707 6.39 -37.54 17.89
N TYR A 708 5.17 -37.54 18.44
CA TYR A 708 4.04 -38.32 17.92
C TYR A 708 2.86 -37.41 17.55
N LEU A 709 2.43 -37.44 16.29
CA LEU A 709 1.27 -36.67 15.82
C LEU A 709 0.01 -37.54 15.67
N PRO A 710 -1.19 -37.01 15.90
CA PRO A 710 -2.45 -37.71 15.62
C PRO A 710 -2.57 -38.15 14.16
N THR A 711 -2.85 -39.43 13.93
CA THR A 711 -3.10 -40.00 12.59
C THR A 711 -4.52 -40.54 12.43
N LYS A 712 -5.14 -40.98 13.52
CA LYS A 712 -6.52 -41.48 13.50
C LYS A 712 -7.26 -41.20 14.79
N LEU A 713 -8.53 -40.82 14.69
CA LEU A 713 -9.49 -40.73 15.78
C LEU A 713 -10.65 -41.67 15.48
N GLN A 714 -10.89 -42.64 16.37
CA GLN A 714 -11.97 -43.60 16.18
C GLN A 714 -13.34 -42.91 16.31
N LYS A 715 -13.53 -42.11 17.37
CA LYS A 715 -14.79 -41.40 17.61
C LYS A 715 -14.55 -40.13 18.41
N VAL A 716 -15.21 -39.03 18.06
CA VAL A 716 -15.35 -37.85 18.92
C VAL A 716 -16.84 -37.54 19.07
N VAL A 717 -17.28 -37.31 20.30
CA VAL A 717 -18.66 -36.94 20.64
C VAL A 717 -18.62 -35.60 21.35
N ILE A 718 -19.43 -34.65 20.88
CA ILE A 718 -19.57 -33.31 21.48
C ILE A 718 -21.05 -33.07 21.78
N ASP A 719 -21.34 -32.78 23.05
CA ASP A 719 -22.61 -32.20 23.52
C ASP A 719 -22.36 -30.78 24.05
N PRO A 720 -22.68 -29.75 23.24
CA PRO A 720 -22.42 -28.36 23.61
C PRO A 720 -23.16 -27.90 24.84
N LYS A 721 -24.40 -28.37 25.03
CA LYS A 721 -25.25 -27.94 26.14
C LYS A 721 -24.69 -28.46 27.46
N MET A 722 -24.35 -29.76 27.47
CA MET A 722 -23.73 -30.41 28.62
C MET A 722 -22.36 -29.78 28.95
N HIS A 723 -21.53 -29.49 27.93
CA HIS A 723 -20.20 -28.93 28.15
C HIS A 723 -20.24 -27.50 28.72
N LEU A 724 -21.06 -26.62 28.14
CA LEU A 724 -21.17 -25.23 28.59
C LEU A 724 -21.82 -25.12 29.97
N GLN A 725 -22.71 -26.05 30.33
CA GLN A 725 -23.25 -26.12 31.68
C GLN A 725 -22.16 -26.52 32.69
N ALA A 726 -21.37 -27.56 32.39
CA ALA A 726 -20.27 -28.00 33.25
C ALA A 726 -19.20 -26.90 33.42
N ALA A 727 -18.85 -26.17 32.36
CA ALA A 727 -17.88 -25.09 32.44
C ALA A 727 -18.35 -23.96 33.38
N LYS A 728 -19.62 -23.57 33.28
CA LYS A 728 -20.22 -22.56 34.19
C LYS A 728 -20.28 -23.02 35.64
N GLU A 729 -20.56 -24.29 35.88
CA GLU A 729 -20.64 -24.85 37.24
C GLU A 729 -19.26 -24.96 37.92
N CYS A 730 -18.17 -24.99 37.14
CA CYS A 730 -16.81 -25.20 37.63
C CYS A 730 -15.85 -24.02 37.35
N ASP A 731 -16.36 -22.80 37.18
CA ASP A 731 -15.57 -21.58 36.93
C ASP A 731 -14.56 -21.73 35.77
N ASP A 732 -15.04 -22.32 34.66
CA ASP A 732 -14.26 -22.65 33.46
C ASP A 732 -13.08 -23.61 33.71
N VAL A 733 -13.04 -24.32 34.83
CA VAL A 733 -12.04 -25.37 35.10
C VAL A 733 -12.70 -26.74 35.09
N LEU A 734 -12.47 -27.51 34.03
CA LEU A 734 -13.09 -28.81 33.80
C LEU A 734 -12.17 -29.95 34.20
N GLU A 735 -12.73 -30.99 34.82
CA GLU A 735 -12.02 -32.24 35.06
C GLU A 735 -11.89 -33.05 33.76
N VAL A 736 -10.67 -33.52 33.49
CA VAL A 736 -10.36 -34.44 32.40
C VAL A 736 -9.93 -35.79 32.97
N SER A 737 -10.51 -36.87 32.44
CA SER A 737 -10.17 -38.24 32.81
C SER A 737 -9.87 -39.08 31.58
N ALA A 738 -8.83 -39.92 31.67
CA ALA A 738 -8.43 -40.86 30.64
C ALA A 738 -8.56 -42.32 31.11
N PHE A 739 -9.13 -43.17 30.27
CA PHE A 739 -9.47 -44.56 30.57
C PHE A 739 -8.73 -45.51 29.62
N ASP A 740 -7.65 -46.11 30.11
CA ASP A 740 -6.73 -46.94 29.31
C ASP A 740 -7.39 -48.13 28.63
N ASN A 741 -8.18 -48.89 29.40
CA ASN A 741 -8.75 -50.16 28.95
C ASN A 741 -9.69 -50.02 27.74
N ILE A 742 -10.14 -48.81 27.43
CA ILE A 742 -11.11 -48.53 26.36
C ILE A 742 -10.66 -47.39 25.44
N GLY A 743 -9.51 -46.78 25.69
CA GLY A 743 -8.94 -45.71 24.87
C GLY A 743 -9.76 -44.43 24.85
N VAL A 744 -10.34 -44.02 25.98
CA VAL A 744 -11.26 -42.86 26.06
C VAL A 744 -10.66 -41.74 26.90
N VAL A 745 -10.74 -40.50 26.40
CA VAL A 745 -10.54 -39.26 27.17
C VAL A 745 -11.85 -38.49 27.22
N LYS A 746 -12.26 -38.06 28.42
CA LYS A 746 -13.51 -37.32 28.63
C LYS A 746 -13.24 -36.05 29.41
N CYS A 747 -13.83 -34.94 28.95
CA CYS A 747 -13.77 -33.63 29.61
C CYS A 747 -15.10 -32.90 29.37
N GLY A 748 -15.85 -32.61 30.45
CA GLY A 748 -17.20 -32.05 30.35
C GLY A 748 -18.08 -32.81 29.36
N GLY A 749 -18.69 -32.09 28.41
CA GLY A 749 -19.50 -32.63 27.31
C GLY A 749 -18.73 -33.13 26.08
N VAL A 750 -17.43 -33.41 26.18
CA VAL A 750 -16.60 -33.94 25.07
C VAL A 750 -16.01 -35.30 25.44
N GLU A 751 -16.12 -36.27 24.52
CA GLU A 751 -15.49 -37.58 24.61
C GLU A 751 -14.68 -37.86 23.34
N VAL A 752 -13.40 -38.14 23.49
CA VAL A 752 -12.48 -38.55 22.43
C VAL A 752 -12.10 -40.02 22.63
N LYS A 753 -12.26 -40.84 21.61
CA LYS A 753 -11.98 -42.29 21.67
C LYS A 753 -11.03 -42.73 20.57
N GLY A 754 -10.11 -43.62 20.94
CA GLY A 754 -9.25 -44.37 20.02
C GLY A 754 -8.30 -43.48 19.23
N LEU A 755 -7.64 -42.54 19.91
CA LEU A 755 -6.56 -41.72 19.32
C LEU A 755 -5.36 -42.62 19.01
N LYS A 756 -5.01 -42.69 17.72
CA LYS A 756 -3.74 -43.25 17.25
C LYS A 756 -2.81 -42.14 16.84
N THR A 757 -1.55 -42.31 17.17
CA THR A 757 -0.47 -41.40 16.80
C THR A 757 0.62 -42.16 16.04
N SER A 758 1.40 -41.46 15.23
CA SER A 758 2.57 -42.02 14.56
C SER A 758 3.82 -41.20 14.87
N TYR A 759 4.96 -41.89 14.89
CA TYR A 759 6.27 -41.27 14.99
C TYR A 759 6.53 -40.35 13.79
N VAL A 760 7.08 -39.17 14.05
CA VAL A 760 7.57 -38.25 13.02
C VAL A 760 9.09 -38.17 13.12
N THR A 761 9.78 -38.63 12.07
CA THR A 761 11.24 -38.51 11.96
C THR A 761 11.62 -37.05 11.97
N ARG A 762 12.64 -36.65 12.76
CA ARG A 762 13.20 -35.29 12.73
C ARG A 762 13.73 -35.00 11.33
N CYS A 763 12.91 -34.38 10.48
CA CYS A 763 13.33 -33.94 9.16
C CYS A 763 14.09 -32.62 9.28
N HIS A 764 15.38 -32.65 8.99
CA HIS A 764 16.09 -31.48 8.48
C HIS A 764 15.68 -31.27 7.02
N LEU A 765 14.53 -30.62 6.79
CA LEU A 765 14.11 -30.20 5.46
C LEU A 765 13.85 -28.70 5.46
N THR A 766 14.89 -27.94 5.15
CA THR A 766 14.77 -26.57 4.63
C THR A 766 14.21 -26.67 3.22
N HIS A 767 12.97 -26.23 2.98
CA HIS A 767 12.50 -25.98 1.63
C HIS A 767 13.34 -24.82 1.04
N SER A 768 14.33 -25.15 0.22
CA SER A 768 15.03 -24.19 -0.62
C SER A 768 14.13 -23.72 -1.77
N ALA A 769 14.39 -22.51 -2.26
CA ALA A 769 13.66 -21.87 -3.34
C ALA A 769 13.56 -22.76 -4.61
N PRO A 770 12.53 -22.58 -5.46
CA PRO A 770 12.37 -23.39 -6.67
C PRO A 770 13.60 -23.27 -7.59
N LYS A 771 14.12 -24.42 -8.01
CA LYS A 771 15.30 -24.57 -8.88
C LYS A 771 14.90 -24.29 -10.33
N ILE A 772 15.63 -23.41 -11.02
CA ILE A 772 15.44 -23.14 -12.46
C ILE A 772 16.56 -23.84 -13.22
N GLU A 773 16.19 -24.75 -14.11
CA GLU A 773 17.12 -25.56 -14.90
C GLU A 773 16.68 -25.58 -16.37
N LYS A 774 17.65 -25.68 -17.27
CA LYS A 774 17.41 -25.92 -18.70
C LYS A 774 17.65 -27.40 -19.03
N TYR A 775 16.83 -27.97 -19.89
CA TYR A 775 16.98 -29.35 -20.39
C TYR A 775 17.54 -29.30 -21.81
N GLU A 776 18.83 -29.63 -21.99
CA GLU A 776 19.52 -29.50 -23.29
C GLU A 776 20.45 -30.67 -23.59
N PHE A 777 20.85 -30.80 -24.85
CA PHE A 777 21.82 -31.80 -25.31
C PHE A 777 23.23 -31.46 -24.85
N VAL A 778 23.87 -32.40 -24.15
CA VAL A 778 25.24 -32.34 -23.67
C VAL A 778 26.06 -33.42 -24.37
N PRO A 779 27.14 -33.06 -25.09
CA PRO A 779 28.10 -34.02 -25.61
C PRO A 779 28.72 -34.88 -24.50
N LEU A 780 28.87 -36.20 -24.75
CA LEU A 780 29.60 -37.08 -23.82
C LEU A 780 31.08 -36.69 -23.72
N GLU A 781 31.64 -36.14 -24.80
CA GLU A 781 32.98 -35.58 -24.85
C GLU A 781 32.85 -34.10 -25.17
N ASP A 782 32.99 -33.25 -24.14
CA ASP A 782 32.92 -31.81 -24.33
C ASP A 782 34.32 -31.21 -24.57
N LYS A 783 34.40 -30.26 -25.49
CA LYS A 783 35.62 -29.49 -25.78
C LYS A 783 35.56 -28.08 -25.17
N VAL A 784 34.43 -27.72 -24.57
CA VAL A 784 34.16 -26.38 -24.01
C VAL A 784 34.24 -26.44 -22.49
N TRP A 785 34.86 -25.41 -21.89
CA TRP A 785 35.01 -25.34 -20.44
C TRP A 785 33.70 -24.96 -19.74
N VAL A 786 33.31 -25.78 -18.77
CA VAL A 786 32.20 -25.50 -17.85
C VAL A 786 32.73 -25.36 -16.41
N SER A 787 31.93 -24.81 -15.50
CA SER A 787 32.30 -24.72 -14.09
C SER A 787 32.40 -26.11 -13.45
N GLU A 788 33.22 -26.26 -12.41
CA GLU A 788 33.46 -27.54 -11.72
C GLU A 788 32.15 -28.21 -11.25
N ASN A 789 31.25 -27.43 -10.64
CA ASN A 789 29.93 -27.91 -10.24
C ASN A 789 29.07 -28.41 -11.43
N VAL A 790 29.17 -27.79 -12.60
CA VAL A 790 28.41 -28.20 -13.79
C VAL A 790 29.03 -29.44 -14.44
N ALA A 791 30.36 -29.51 -14.56
CA ALA A 791 31.08 -30.67 -15.06
C ALA A 791 30.78 -31.91 -14.21
N LEU A 792 30.92 -31.80 -12.89
CA LEU A 792 30.65 -32.89 -11.95
C LEU A 792 29.20 -33.33 -12.02
N LYS A 793 28.25 -32.38 -12.09
CA LYS A 793 26.82 -32.66 -12.24
C LYS A 793 26.50 -33.43 -13.53
N MET A 794 27.11 -33.07 -14.66
CA MET A 794 26.91 -33.78 -15.94
C MET A 794 27.36 -35.25 -15.86
N VAL A 795 28.50 -35.49 -15.22
CA VAL A 795 29.06 -36.84 -15.05
C VAL A 795 28.24 -37.67 -14.05
N VAL A 796 27.89 -37.09 -12.90
CA VAL A 796 27.07 -37.76 -11.87
C VAL A 796 25.64 -38.04 -12.37
N GLN A 797 25.02 -37.12 -13.11
CA GLN A 797 23.71 -37.38 -13.74
C GLN A 797 23.77 -38.55 -14.73
N THR A 798 24.89 -38.74 -15.43
CA THR A 798 25.08 -39.89 -16.30
C THR A 798 25.13 -41.20 -15.51
N VAL A 799 25.72 -41.22 -14.32
CA VAL A 799 25.66 -42.38 -13.42
C VAL A 799 24.22 -42.63 -12.96
N LEU A 800 23.52 -41.60 -12.49
CA LEU A 800 22.13 -41.70 -12.02
C LEU A 800 21.18 -42.27 -13.08
N GLU A 801 21.33 -41.84 -14.33
CA GLU A 801 20.53 -42.35 -15.45
C GLU A 801 20.77 -43.83 -15.73
N ASN A 802 21.90 -44.39 -15.30
CA ASN A 802 22.26 -45.79 -15.51
C ASN A 802 22.07 -46.66 -14.24
N SER A 803 21.86 -46.07 -13.06
CA SER A 803 21.65 -46.78 -11.78
C SER A 803 20.17 -46.91 -11.38
N VAL A 804 19.78 -47.99 -10.69
CA VAL A 804 18.41 -48.22 -10.18
C VAL A 804 18.46 -48.42 -8.67
N GLY A 805 17.62 -47.72 -7.91
CA GLY A 805 17.52 -47.90 -6.45
C GLY A 805 18.51 -47.06 -5.65
N VAL A 806 19.12 -47.64 -4.60
CA VAL A 806 20.07 -46.99 -3.70
C VAL A 806 21.41 -46.84 -4.41
N LEU A 807 21.93 -45.61 -4.55
CA LEU A 807 23.23 -45.37 -5.18
C LEU A 807 24.35 -45.52 -4.14
N ARG A 808 25.22 -46.52 -4.32
CA ARG A 808 26.39 -46.75 -3.46
C ARG A 808 27.65 -46.18 -4.08
N ILE A 809 28.30 -45.27 -3.36
CA ILE A 809 29.49 -44.55 -3.85
C ILE A 809 30.70 -44.92 -2.99
N GLY A 810 31.75 -45.41 -3.64
CA GLY A 810 33.04 -45.72 -3.04
C GLY A 810 34.06 -44.61 -3.31
N LYS A 811 34.79 -44.15 -2.30
CA LYS A 811 35.95 -43.24 -2.49
C LYS A 811 37.26 -44.01 -2.33
N MET A 812 38.20 -43.85 -3.26
CA MET A 812 39.58 -44.33 -3.12
C MET A 812 40.60 -43.21 -3.33
N GLU A 813 41.70 -43.27 -2.59
CA GLU A 813 42.83 -42.34 -2.68
C GLU A 813 44.02 -43.02 -3.36
N SER A 814 44.73 -42.28 -4.21
CA SER A 814 45.96 -42.72 -4.85
C SER A 814 47.09 -41.73 -4.53
N GLY A 815 48.06 -42.15 -3.71
CA GLY A 815 49.40 -41.54 -3.62
C GLY A 815 49.58 -40.16 -2.95
N HIS A 816 48.59 -39.25 -2.95
CA HIS A 816 48.66 -37.94 -2.30
C HIS A 816 47.38 -37.62 -1.51
N PRO A 817 47.46 -36.91 -0.36
CA PRO A 817 46.27 -36.49 0.37
C PRO A 817 45.60 -35.32 -0.40
N MET A 818 44.36 -35.51 -0.84
CA MET A 818 43.52 -34.41 -1.33
C MET A 818 42.16 -34.36 -0.63
N GLU A 819 41.66 -33.12 -0.59
CA GLU A 819 40.69 -32.51 0.32
C GLU A 819 39.35 -33.27 0.46
N GLU A 820 38.68 -33.11 1.61
CA GLU A 820 37.31 -33.61 1.86
C GLU A 820 36.26 -33.11 0.83
N GLU A 821 36.65 -32.19 -0.06
CA GLU A 821 35.80 -31.41 -0.96
C GLU A 821 35.11 -32.23 -2.06
N LEU A 822 35.76 -33.16 -2.78
CA LEU A 822 35.10 -33.87 -3.90
C LEU A 822 33.88 -34.69 -3.45
N LEU A 823 33.96 -35.35 -2.29
CA LEU A 823 32.83 -36.11 -1.75
C LEU A 823 31.70 -35.17 -1.33
N LEU A 824 32.05 -34.05 -0.69
CA LEU A 824 31.08 -33.01 -0.32
C LEU A 824 30.41 -32.42 -1.56
N GLU A 825 31.14 -32.21 -2.66
CA GLU A 825 30.61 -31.71 -3.93
C GLU A 825 29.70 -32.74 -4.62
N ILE A 826 30.11 -34.02 -4.69
CA ILE A 826 29.26 -35.09 -5.23
C ILE A 826 28.00 -35.26 -4.37
N GLU A 827 28.15 -35.27 -3.03
CA GLU A 827 27.02 -35.32 -2.11
C GLU A 827 26.12 -34.09 -2.21
N GLU A 828 26.68 -32.90 -2.40
CA GLU A 828 25.91 -31.67 -2.56
C GLU A 828 25.13 -31.67 -3.86
N VAL A 829 25.74 -32.14 -4.96
CA VAL A 829 25.05 -32.36 -6.23
C VAL A 829 23.91 -33.37 -6.05
N LEU A 830 24.14 -34.47 -5.33
CA LEU A 830 23.14 -35.53 -5.12
C LEU A 830 22.03 -35.15 -4.13
N LYS A 831 22.34 -34.49 -3.02
CA LYS A 831 21.36 -33.98 -2.04
C LYS A 831 20.38 -32.99 -2.66
N ARG A 832 20.78 -32.34 -3.76
CA ARG A 832 19.95 -31.41 -4.54
C ARG A 832 19.06 -32.10 -5.59
N GLU A 833 19.14 -33.41 -5.76
CA GLU A 833 18.29 -34.23 -6.65
C GLU A 833 17.33 -35.09 -5.80
N LEU A 834 16.03 -34.88 -5.92
CA LEU A 834 15.01 -35.24 -4.92
C LEU A 834 14.67 -36.75 -4.73
N VAL A 835 15.35 -37.69 -5.40
CA VAL A 835 14.75 -39.01 -5.68
C VAL A 835 15.56 -40.23 -5.18
N ILE A 836 16.80 -40.11 -4.71
CA ILE A 836 17.63 -41.29 -4.39
C ILE A 836 18.30 -41.20 -3.02
N SER A 837 18.27 -42.29 -2.26
CA SER A 837 19.09 -42.48 -1.06
C SER A 837 20.52 -42.83 -1.47
N VAL A 838 21.49 -42.06 -0.98
CA VAL A 838 22.92 -42.24 -1.27
C VAL A 838 23.62 -42.87 -0.08
N ASP A 839 24.44 -43.89 -0.32
CA ASP A 839 25.29 -44.52 0.68
C ASP A 839 26.75 -44.39 0.27
N THR A 840 27.56 -43.70 1.07
CA THR A 840 28.96 -43.36 0.74
C THR A 840 29.92 -44.08 1.67
N LYS A 841 30.96 -44.73 1.12
CA LYS A 841 32.00 -45.42 1.91
C LYS A 841 33.39 -45.12 1.38
N ILE A 842 34.34 -44.86 2.29
CA ILE A 842 35.77 -44.82 1.96
C ILE A 842 36.27 -46.27 1.85
N ILE A 843 36.89 -46.61 0.74
CA ILE A 843 37.30 -47.98 0.39
C ILE A 843 38.77 -48.01 -0.06
N THR A 844 39.37 -49.21 -0.07
CA THR A 844 40.78 -49.41 -0.50
C THR A 844 40.83 -50.36 -1.69
N SER A 845 41.90 -50.33 -2.49
CA SER A 845 42.01 -51.14 -3.73
C SER A 845 41.96 -52.65 -3.55
N LYS A 846 42.02 -53.15 -2.31
CA LYS A 846 41.88 -54.57 -1.94
C LYS A 846 40.59 -54.88 -1.18
N ASP A 847 39.66 -53.92 -1.09
CA ASP A 847 38.40 -54.12 -0.39
C ASP A 847 37.53 -55.15 -1.14
N PRO A 848 37.15 -56.29 -0.52
CA PRO A 848 36.34 -57.32 -1.15
C PRO A 848 34.93 -56.83 -1.53
N THR A 849 34.48 -55.67 -1.00
CA THR A 849 33.17 -55.06 -1.28
C THR A 849 33.14 -54.16 -2.53
N LEU A 850 34.23 -54.12 -3.32
CA LEU A 850 34.30 -53.35 -4.58
C LEU A 850 33.16 -53.63 -5.57
N THR A 851 32.59 -54.84 -5.54
CA THR A 851 31.45 -55.22 -6.39
C THR A 851 30.10 -54.65 -5.94
N ASP A 852 30.03 -54.10 -4.72
CA ASP A 852 28.80 -53.55 -4.13
C ASP A 852 28.55 -52.08 -4.50
N PHE A 853 29.51 -51.40 -5.15
CA PHE A 853 29.44 -49.97 -5.48
C PHE A 853 29.01 -49.72 -6.93
N ASP A 854 28.12 -48.74 -7.12
CA ASP A 854 27.66 -48.30 -8.45
C ASP A 854 28.63 -47.28 -9.07
N LEU A 855 29.31 -46.50 -8.23
CA LEU A 855 30.31 -45.52 -8.62
C LEU A 855 31.51 -45.58 -7.68
N VAL A 856 32.72 -45.67 -8.22
CA VAL A 856 33.95 -45.45 -7.47
C VAL A 856 34.66 -44.20 -8.00
N ALA A 857 34.90 -43.22 -7.13
CA ALA A 857 35.61 -42.00 -7.47
C ALA A 857 37.06 -42.06 -6.99
N VAL A 858 37.99 -41.70 -7.88
CA VAL A 858 39.44 -41.72 -7.66
C VAL A 858 40.04 -40.40 -8.14
N SER A 859 40.82 -39.75 -7.28
CA SER A 859 41.65 -38.61 -7.69
C SER A 859 43.00 -39.13 -8.16
N VAL A 860 43.40 -38.77 -9.38
CA VAL A 860 44.58 -39.26 -10.09
C VAL A 860 45.61 -38.15 -10.18
N ALA A 861 46.77 -38.32 -9.55
CA ALA A 861 47.85 -37.33 -9.57
C ALA A 861 48.77 -37.51 -10.79
N ASN A 862 49.01 -38.74 -11.22
CA ASN A 862 49.74 -39.02 -12.46
C ASN A 862 49.28 -40.34 -13.08
N ILE A 863 48.67 -40.25 -14.26
CA ILE A 863 48.07 -41.43 -14.90
C ILE A 863 49.10 -42.53 -15.18
N LYS A 864 50.31 -42.18 -15.61
CA LYS A 864 51.32 -43.14 -16.07
C LYS A 864 51.85 -44.04 -14.95
N THR A 865 51.91 -43.52 -13.72
CA THR A 865 52.35 -44.30 -12.54
C THR A 865 51.22 -45.10 -11.91
N GLU A 866 49.96 -44.74 -12.20
CA GLU A 866 48.78 -45.28 -11.52
C GLU A 866 47.91 -46.20 -12.42
N LEU A 867 48.30 -46.40 -13.69
CA LEU A 867 47.59 -47.28 -14.65
C LEU A 867 47.28 -48.67 -14.07
N SER A 868 48.27 -49.36 -13.49
CA SER A 868 48.10 -50.71 -12.94
C SER A 868 47.16 -50.76 -11.73
N PHE A 869 47.12 -49.68 -10.95
CA PHE A 869 46.20 -49.53 -9.82
C PHE A 869 44.76 -49.33 -10.30
N LEU A 870 44.56 -48.43 -11.28
CA LEU A 870 43.24 -48.19 -11.90
C LEU A 870 42.72 -49.41 -12.66
N GLU A 871 43.59 -50.17 -13.33
CA GLU A 871 43.22 -51.43 -13.99
C GLU A 871 42.73 -52.46 -12.97
N THR A 872 43.39 -52.56 -11.83
CA THR A 872 43.00 -53.47 -10.74
C THR A 872 41.62 -53.09 -10.19
N ILE A 873 41.36 -51.79 -9.97
CA ILE A 873 40.05 -51.32 -9.51
C ILE A 873 38.98 -51.65 -10.56
N LEU A 874 39.22 -51.26 -11.81
CA LEU A 874 38.25 -51.46 -12.88
C LEU A 874 37.96 -52.96 -13.08
N GLN A 875 38.94 -53.85 -13.00
CA GLN A 875 38.73 -55.30 -13.09
C GLN A 875 37.86 -55.88 -11.95
N ASN A 876 37.92 -55.29 -10.75
CA ASN A 876 37.16 -55.75 -9.59
C ASN A 876 35.77 -55.11 -9.45
N LEU A 877 35.44 -54.07 -10.24
CA LEU A 877 34.10 -53.49 -10.30
C LEU A 877 33.08 -54.43 -10.97
N ARG A 878 31.80 -54.30 -10.62
CA ARG A 878 30.71 -54.95 -11.36
C ARG A 878 30.63 -54.35 -12.78
N GLN A 879 30.15 -55.15 -13.74
CA GLN A 879 30.03 -54.77 -15.16
C GLN A 879 29.25 -53.46 -15.41
N GLU A 880 28.30 -53.13 -14.54
CA GLU A 880 27.41 -51.97 -14.65
C GLU A 880 27.88 -50.77 -13.82
N SER A 881 28.97 -50.93 -13.06
CA SER A 881 29.54 -49.86 -12.23
C SER A 881 30.43 -48.92 -13.04
N PHE A 882 30.54 -47.70 -12.55
CA PHE A 882 31.38 -46.64 -13.13
C PHE A 882 32.60 -46.34 -12.27
N LEU A 883 33.69 -45.94 -12.92
CA LEU A 883 34.89 -45.40 -12.32
C LEU A 883 35.03 -43.93 -12.74
N LEU A 884 34.95 -43.01 -11.78
CA LEU A 884 35.14 -41.58 -12.00
C LEU A 884 36.57 -41.19 -11.64
N LEU A 885 37.29 -40.61 -12.59
CA LEU A 885 38.63 -40.05 -12.40
C LEU A 885 38.55 -38.53 -12.36
N GLU A 886 39.16 -37.93 -11.34
CA GLU A 886 39.45 -36.49 -11.26
C GLU A 886 40.96 -36.29 -11.36
N GLY A 887 41.42 -35.34 -12.16
CA GLY A 887 42.85 -35.05 -12.30
C GLY A 887 43.14 -33.96 -13.32
N ASP A 888 44.43 -33.70 -13.57
CA ASP A 888 44.85 -32.64 -14.49
C ASP A 888 44.54 -32.96 -15.96
N LYS A 889 44.30 -31.90 -16.74
CA LYS A 889 43.85 -31.98 -18.13
C LYS A 889 44.84 -32.72 -19.05
N GLU A 890 46.14 -32.59 -18.78
CA GLU A 890 47.20 -33.20 -19.59
C GLU A 890 47.32 -34.71 -19.34
N ASP A 891 46.95 -35.18 -18.14
CA ASP A 891 47.05 -36.58 -17.74
C ASP A 891 45.83 -37.40 -18.14
N LEU A 892 44.61 -36.90 -17.94
CA LEU A 892 43.35 -37.65 -18.17
C LEU A 892 42.80 -37.58 -19.61
N ASN A 893 43.65 -37.40 -20.62
CA ASN A 893 43.21 -37.37 -22.02
C ASN A 893 42.74 -38.74 -22.54
N PHE A 894 41.92 -38.74 -23.59
CA PHE A 894 41.30 -39.94 -24.16
C PHE A 894 42.33 -41.01 -24.61
N ASP A 895 43.43 -40.59 -25.22
CA ASP A 895 44.45 -41.51 -25.74
C ASP A 895 45.14 -42.30 -24.61
N ASN A 896 45.39 -41.66 -23.46
CA ASN A 896 46.01 -42.28 -22.29
C ASN A 896 45.08 -43.29 -21.57
N LEU A 897 43.76 -43.14 -21.69
CA LEU A 897 42.76 -43.90 -20.93
C LEU A 897 42.08 -45.00 -21.75
N SER A 898 42.21 -44.95 -23.08
CA SER A 898 41.62 -45.94 -24.00
C SER A 898 42.08 -47.39 -23.78
N SER A 899 43.26 -47.59 -23.19
CA SER A 899 43.79 -48.91 -22.84
C SER A 899 43.24 -49.48 -21.54
N LEU A 900 42.64 -48.65 -20.69
CA LEU A 900 42.17 -48.99 -19.35
C LEU A 900 40.73 -49.56 -19.38
N GLY A 901 39.86 -48.93 -20.16
CA GLY A 901 38.44 -49.30 -20.27
C GLY A 901 37.73 -48.43 -21.30
N VAL A 902 36.40 -48.52 -21.34
CA VAL A 902 35.62 -47.68 -22.25
C VAL A 902 35.37 -46.32 -21.59
N VAL A 903 35.85 -45.25 -22.24
CA VAL A 903 35.58 -43.87 -21.83
C VAL A 903 34.12 -43.52 -22.15
N VAL A 904 33.35 -43.30 -21.10
CA VAL A 904 31.91 -43.02 -21.17
C VAL A 904 31.67 -41.54 -21.42
N SER A 905 32.26 -40.68 -20.60
CA SER A 905 32.09 -39.24 -20.64
C SER A 905 33.35 -38.54 -20.14
N THR A 906 33.72 -37.42 -20.76
CA THR A 906 34.82 -36.56 -20.32
C THR A 906 34.36 -35.11 -20.31
N GLN A 907 34.46 -34.47 -19.15
CA GLN A 907 34.07 -33.07 -18.93
C GLN A 907 35.26 -32.28 -18.39
N ALA A 908 35.63 -31.20 -19.08
CA ALA A 908 36.80 -30.38 -18.75
C ALA A 908 36.39 -29.03 -18.13
N THR A 909 37.11 -28.63 -17.09
CA THR A 909 37.00 -27.29 -16.48
C THR A 909 38.21 -26.45 -16.88
N SER A 910 38.36 -25.25 -16.30
CA SER A 910 39.55 -24.42 -16.48
C SER A 910 40.83 -25.07 -15.91
N THR A 911 40.68 -25.98 -14.95
CA THR A 911 41.74 -26.46 -14.05
C THR A 911 41.82 -27.97 -14.00
N LYS A 912 40.68 -28.67 -14.02
CA LYS A 912 40.57 -30.12 -13.81
C LYS A 912 39.83 -30.80 -14.96
N MET A 913 39.97 -32.11 -15.06
CA MET A 913 39.20 -32.97 -15.97
C MET A 913 38.52 -34.10 -15.18
N TYR A 914 37.23 -34.31 -15.47
CA TYR A 914 36.45 -35.41 -14.91
C TYR A 914 36.15 -36.43 -16.01
N THR A 915 36.69 -37.63 -15.86
CA THR A 915 36.53 -38.72 -16.85
C THR A 915 35.83 -39.91 -16.23
N LEU A 916 34.73 -40.34 -16.84
CA LEU A 916 33.95 -41.50 -16.43
C LEU A 916 34.31 -42.70 -17.31
N LEU A 917 34.71 -43.79 -16.67
CA LEU A 917 35.11 -45.06 -17.29
C LEU A 917 34.19 -46.19 -16.84
N ARG A 918 34.07 -47.22 -17.67
CA ARG A 918 33.49 -48.51 -17.28
C ARG A 918 34.04 -49.66 -18.11
N LYS A 919 33.71 -50.89 -17.72
CA LYS A 919 34.06 -52.10 -18.49
C LYS A 919 33.33 -52.12 -19.84
N PRO A 920 33.99 -52.52 -20.95
CA PRO A 920 33.32 -52.75 -22.22
C PRO A 920 32.28 -53.85 -22.07
N THR A 921 31.10 -53.64 -22.63
CA THR A 921 30.03 -54.66 -22.69
C THR A 921 29.98 -55.29 -24.08
N GLU A 922 29.93 -56.62 -24.12
CA GLU A 922 29.75 -57.36 -25.38
C GLU A 922 28.32 -57.14 -25.93
N ILE A 923 28.22 -56.88 -27.22
CA ILE A 923 26.93 -56.66 -27.89
C ILE A 923 26.48 -57.99 -28.50
N ASP A 924 25.47 -58.61 -27.90
CA ASP A 924 24.88 -59.84 -28.46
C ASP A 924 24.08 -59.49 -29.72
N THR A 925 24.39 -60.18 -30.82
CA THR A 925 23.65 -60.09 -32.09
C THR A 925 22.19 -60.55 -31.98
N ASN A 926 21.83 -61.30 -30.93
CA ASN A 926 20.46 -61.73 -30.63
C ASN A 926 19.64 -60.67 -29.88
N SER A 927 20.19 -59.48 -29.60
CA SER A 927 19.45 -58.38 -28.99
C SER A 927 18.29 -57.90 -29.86
N SER A 928 17.15 -57.60 -29.22
CA SER A 928 15.97 -57.09 -29.92
C SER A 928 16.16 -55.63 -30.30
N VAL A 929 16.08 -55.31 -31.59
CA VAL A 929 16.15 -53.93 -32.11
C VAL A 929 14.78 -53.52 -32.62
N ILE A 930 14.19 -52.49 -32.00
CA ILE A 930 12.81 -52.06 -32.27
C ILE A 930 12.85 -50.58 -32.67
N LYS A 931 12.34 -50.27 -33.87
CA LYS A 931 12.16 -48.89 -34.32
C LYS A 931 10.91 -48.29 -33.68
N VAL A 932 11.04 -47.11 -33.12
CA VAL A 932 9.95 -46.35 -32.50
C VAL A 932 9.33 -45.41 -33.54
N THR A 933 8.03 -45.52 -33.73
CA THR A 933 7.21 -44.79 -34.72
C THR A 933 5.97 -44.18 -34.07
N GLU A 934 5.35 -43.19 -34.71
CA GLU A 934 4.17 -42.48 -34.17
C GLU A 934 2.91 -43.36 -34.03
N ASP A 935 2.85 -44.47 -34.75
CA ASP A 935 1.70 -45.38 -34.81
C ASP A 935 1.55 -46.32 -33.59
N LEU A 936 2.46 -46.22 -32.61
CA LEU A 936 2.46 -46.92 -31.32
C LEU A 936 2.47 -48.47 -31.37
N PHE A 937 2.44 -49.09 -32.55
CA PHE A 937 2.45 -50.55 -32.72
C PHE A 937 3.71 -51.22 -32.14
N TRP A 938 4.81 -50.48 -32.06
CA TRP A 938 6.07 -50.94 -31.47
C TRP A 938 5.96 -51.23 -29.96
N ILE A 939 4.96 -50.71 -29.24
CA ILE A 939 4.76 -50.97 -27.81
C ILE A 939 4.50 -52.46 -27.54
N GLU A 940 3.73 -53.13 -28.39
CA GLU A 940 3.48 -54.57 -28.24
C GLU A 940 4.76 -55.39 -28.51
N LEU A 941 5.60 -54.97 -29.47
CA LEU A 941 6.91 -55.58 -29.70
C LEU A 941 7.84 -55.41 -28.49
N VAL A 942 7.76 -54.28 -27.78
CA VAL A 942 8.51 -54.04 -26.54
C VAL A 942 8.03 -54.95 -25.42
N LYS A 943 6.71 -55.06 -25.22
CA LYS A 943 6.13 -55.97 -24.22
C LYS A 943 6.54 -57.43 -24.47
N ASP A 944 6.51 -57.87 -25.73
CA ASP A 944 6.94 -59.22 -26.11
C ASP A 944 8.45 -59.42 -25.97
N ALA A 945 9.25 -58.40 -26.24
CA ALA A 945 10.70 -58.45 -26.01
C ALA A 945 11.04 -58.48 -24.51
N MET A 946 10.34 -57.70 -23.67
CA MET A 946 10.53 -57.69 -22.22
C MET A 946 10.14 -59.03 -21.58
N LYS A 947 8.99 -59.60 -21.96
CA LYS A 947 8.59 -60.95 -21.50
C LYS A 947 9.57 -62.05 -21.89
N ARG A 948 10.07 -62.03 -23.14
CA ARG A 948 11.08 -63.01 -23.59
C ARG A 948 12.41 -62.88 -22.84
N ASN A 949 12.78 -61.66 -22.46
CA ASN A 949 14.04 -61.35 -21.78
C ASN A 949 14.04 -61.57 -20.26
N GLU A 950 12.92 -61.96 -19.66
CA GLU A 950 12.90 -62.45 -18.27
C GLU A 950 13.82 -63.68 -18.11
N ASP A 951 14.00 -64.50 -19.16
CA ASP A 951 14.76 -65.76 -19.12
C ASP A 951 16.14 -65.74 -19.83
N CYS A 952 16.39 -64.88 -20.83
CA CYS A 952 17.57 -64.99 -21.71
C CYS A 952 18.60 -63.83 -21.69
N GLY A 953 18.44 -62.84 -20.80
CA GLY A 953 19.52 -61.87 -20.49
C GLY A 953 19.84 -60.79 -21.54
N ASN A 954 19.26 -60.82 -22.74
CA ASN A 954 19.66 -59.94 -23.84
C ASN A 954 19.17 -58.49 -23.70
N LYS A 955 19.91 -57.52 -24.27
CA LYS A 955 19.50 -56.09 -24.28
C LYS A 955 18.41 -55.82 -25.33
N ILE A 956 17.56 -54.82 -25.07
CA ILE A 956 16.52 -54.34 -25.98
C ILE A 956 16.88 -52.92 -26.41
N TYR A 957 17.12 -52.70 -27.70
CA TYR A 957 17.44 -51.38 -28.25
C TYR A 957 16.21 -50.77 -28.92
N LEU A 958 15.71 -49.68 -28.33
CA LEU A 958 14.68 -48.83 -28.90
C LEU A 958 15.33 -47.67 -29.62
N TYR A 959 15.05 -47.49 -30.90
CA TYR A 959 15.67 -46.40 -31.66
C TYR A 959 14.68 -45.56 -32.46
N THR A 960 15.00 -44.27 -32.58
CA THR A 960 14.38 -43.35 -33.54
C THR A 960 15.45 -42.83 -34.48
N GLN A 961 15.08 -42.64 -35.75
CA GLN A 961 15.99 -42.07 -36.74
C GLN A 961 15.18 -41.18 -37.68
N ARG A 962 15.55 -39.90 -37.76
CA ARG A 962 14.87 -38.86 -38.57
C ARG A 962 13.43 -38.51 -38.12
N ASP A 963 12.95 -39.10 -37.04
CA ASP A 963 11.59 -38.90 -36.50
C ASP A 963 11.62 -38.05 -35.21
N ASN A 964 10.71 -37.08 -35.08
CA ASN A 964 10.67 -36.05 -34.02
C ASN A 964 10.03 -36.52 -32.69
N PHE A 965 10.08 -37.82 -32.37
CA PHE A 965 9.38 -38.34 -31.19
C PHE A 965 10.15 -38.04 -29.89
N GLY A 966 9.86 -36.88 -29.27
CA GLY A 966 10.48 -36.42 -28.02
C GLY A 966 10.08 -37.18 -26.74
N GLY A 967 9.26 -38.24 -26.84
CA GLY A 967 8.75 -38.99 -25.69
C GLY A 967 9.55 -40.25 -25.31
N LEU A 968 10.48 -40.72 -26.16
CA LEU A 968 11.18 -41.99 -25.95
C LEU A 968 12.03 -42.03 -24.68
N ILE A 969 12.73 -40.93 -24.39
CA ILE A 969 13.58 -40.81 -23.19
C ILE A 969 12.75 -40.95 -21.92
N GLY A 970 11.62 -40.23 -21.85
CA GLY A 970 10.68 -40.33 -20.73
C GLY A 970 10.06 -41.73 -20.61
N PHE A 971 9.71 -42.35 -21.74
CA PHE A 971 9.17 -43.71 -21.75
C PHE A 971 10.17 -44.75 -21.23
N VAL A 972 11.44 -44.68 -21.65
CA VAL A 972 12.48 -45.60 -21.16
C VAL A 972 12.82 -45.35 -19.69
N ASN A 973 12.74 -44.11 -19.21
CA ASN A 973 12.88 -43.81 -17.78
C ASN A 973 11.78 -44.47 -16.94
N CYS A 974 10.55 -44.52 -17.44
CA CYS A 974 9.47 -45.27 -16.79
C CYS A 974 9.71 -46.78 -16.85
N LEU A 975 10.07 -47.31 -18.03
CA LEU A 975 10.30 -48.75 -18.20
C LEU A 975 11.43 -49.27 -17.33
N LYS A 976 12.50 -48.51 -17.11
CA LYS A 976 13.64 -48.89 -16.27
C LYS A 976 13.24 -49.25 -14.82
N GLN A 977 12.10 -48.74 -14.33
CA GLN A 977 11.58 -49.04 -13.00
C GLN A 977 10.70 -50.30 -12.97
N GLU A 978 10.38 -50.87 -14.13
CA GLU A 978 9.62 -52.11 -14.27
C GLU A 978 10.57 -53.32 -14.35
N PRO A 979 10.13 -54.52 -13.91
CA PRO A 979 10.93 -55.74 -14.03
C PRO A 979 11.41 -56.01 -15.47
N GLY A 980 12.72 -56.22 -15.66
CA GLY A 980 13.34 -56.43 -16.98
C GLY A 980 13.64 -55.14 -17.76
N GLY A 981 13.23 -53.98 -17.22
CA GLY A 981 13.46 -52.66 -17.81
C GLY A 981 14.91 -52.20 -17.79
N GLU A 982 15.73 -52.73 -16.88
CA GLU A 982 17.17 -52.43 -16.77
C GLU A 982 17.96 -52.85 -18.02
N LYS A 983 17.38 -53.70 -18.88
CA LYS A 983 17.96 -54.17 -20.15
C LYS A 983 17.59 -53.31 -21.36
N VAL A 984 16.72 -52.31 -21.19
CA VAL A 984 16.27 -51.43 -22.27
C VAL A 984 17.28 -50.29 -22.49
N ARG A 985 17.58 -49.99 -23.76
CA ARG A 985 18.51 -48.95 -24.20
C ARG A 985 17.83 -48.10 -25.28
N ALA A 986 17.87 -46.79 -25.13
CA ALA A 986 17.33 -45.83 -26.09
C ALA A 986 18.44 -45.27 -26.98
N VAL A 987 18.21 -45.24 -28.30
CA VAL A 987 19.11 -44.63 -29.28
C VAL A 987 18.34 -43.62 -30.13
N PHE A 988 18.66 -42.34 -29.98
CA PHE A 988 18.02 -41.25 -30.70
C PHE A 988 18.98 -40.69 -31.75
N ILE A 989 18.70 -40.94 -33.03
CA ILE A 989 19.53 -40.49 -34.16
C ILE A 989 18.86 -39.31 -34.85
N GLU A 990 19.30 -38.09 -34.49
CA GLU A 990 18.75 -36.84 -35.03
C GLU A 990 19.43 -36.44 -36.36
N ASP A 991 20.66 -36.90 -36.60
CA ASP A 991 21.43 -36.54 -37.78
C ASP A 991 20.87 -37.18 -39.06
N ALA A 992 20.38 -36.34 -39.98
CA ALA A 992 19.78 -36.78 -41.23
C ALA A 992 20.76 -37.58 -42.13
N ASN A 993 22.06 -37.31 -42.01
CA ASN A 993 23.12 -37.94 -42.79
C ASN A 993 23.71 -39.18 -42.12
N ALA A 994 23.27 -39.53 -40.91
CA ALA A 994 23.73 -40.74 -40.23
C ALA A 994 23.24 -42.01 -40.95
N PRO A 995 24.06 -43.08 -41.00
CA PRO A 995 23.66 -44.34 -41.59
C PRO A 995 22.52 -45.04 -40.81
N PRO A 996 21.82 -46.03 -41.39
CA PRO A 996 20.76 -46.75 -40.69
C PRO A 996 21.24 -47.41 -39.40
N PHE A 997 20.43 -47.34 -38.33
CA PHE A 997 20.78 -47.98 -37.06
C PHE A 997 20.99 -49.49 -37.21
N SER A 998 22.17 -49.98 -36.80
CA SER A 998 22.47 -51.39 -36.64
C SER A 998 23.48 -51.59 -35.50
N LEU A 999 23.42 -52.75 -34.85
CA LEU A 999 24.29 -53.10 -33.71
C LEU A 999 25.78 -53.12 -34.09
N THR A 1000 26.09 -53.49 -35.33
CA THR A 1000 27.47 -53.56 -35.84
C THR A 1000 28.01 -52.19 -36.20
N GLN A 1001 27.20 -51.32 -36.82
CA GLN A 1001 27.65 -50.00 -37.27
C GLN A 1001 27.89 -49.02 -36.12
N TYR A 1002 27.16 -49.18 -35.02
CA TYR A 1002 27.24 -48.32 -33.84
C TYR A 1002 27.89 -48.99 -32.64
N SER A 1003 28.62 -50.09 -32.86
CA SER A 1003 29.17 -50.93 -31.80
C SER A 1003 30.06 -50.17 -30.82
N GLU A 1004 30.84 -49.19 -31.29
CA GLU A 1004 31.72 -48.38 -30.44
C GLU A 1004 30.96 -47.60 -29.37
N GLN A 1005 29.81 -47.02 -29.72
CA GLN A 1005 28.95 -46.33 -28.74
C GLN A 1005 28.17 -47.32 -27.89
N LEU A 1006 27.66 -48.40 -28.47
CA LEU A 1006 26.83 -49.37 -27.74
C LEU A 1006 27.62 -50.18 -26.71
N LYS A 1007 28.94 -50.35 -26.88
CA LYS A 1007 29.85 -50.92 -25.88
C LYS A 1007 29.90 -50.12 -24.57
N LYS A 1008 29.52 -48.83 -24.59
CA LYS A 1008 29.35 -47.97 -23.40
C LYS A 1008 28.13 -48.33 -22.55
N ASP A 1009 27.23 -49.17 -23.08
CA ASP A 1009 26.03 -49.69 -22.40
C ASP A 1009 25.19 -48.62 -21.66
N LEU A 1010 24.98 -47.46 -22.29
CA LEU A 1010 24.22 -46.35 -21.71
C LEU A 1010 22.72 -46.49 -21.96
N VAL A 1011 21.89 -46.21 -20.94
CA VAL A 1011 20.42 -46.23 -21.05
C VAL A 1011 19.91 -45.28 -22.13
N HIS A 1012 20.51 -44.10 -22.30
CA HIS A 1012 20.16 -43.16 -23.37
C HIS A 1012 21.39 -42.79 -24.18
N ASN A 1013 21.25 -42.81 -25.51
CA ASN A 1013 22.29 -42.43 -26.45
C ASN A 1013 21.67 -41.50 -27.49
N VAL A 1014 22.17 -40.27 -27.59
CA VAL A 1014 21.67 -39.27 -28.55
C VAL A 1014 22.79 -38.91 -29.53
N LEU A 1015 22.57 -39.13 -30.82
CA LEU A 1015 23.49 -38.71 -31.88
C LEU A 1015 22.95 -37.45 -32.54
N LYS A 1016 23.65 -36.33 -32.34
CA LYS A 1016 23.29 -35.02 -32.88
C LYS A 1016 24.51 -34.37 -33.53
N LYS A 1017 24.40 -33.98 -34.81
CA LYS A 1017 25.49 -33.37 -35.60
C LYS A 1017 26.79 -34.18 -35.54
N ASN A 1018 26.71 -35.49 -35.77
CA ASN A 1018 27.83 -36.43 -35.69
C ASN A 1018 28.58 -36.49 -34.33
N VAL A 1019 27.94 -36.06 -33.23
CA VAL A 1019 28.49 -36.14 -31.86
C VAL A 1019 27.54 -36.93 -30.97
N TRP A 1020 28.08 -37.87 -30.20
CA TRP A 1020 27.33 -38.62 -29.19
C TRP A 1020 27.21 -37.82 -27.89
N GLY A 1021 25.99 -37.77 -27.36
CA GLY A 1021 25.61 -37.03 -26.18
C GLY A 1021 24.36 -37.59 -25.54
N THR A 1022 23.84 -36.85 -24.56
CA THR A 1022 22.62 -37.16 -23.82
C THR A 1022 21.90 -35.86 -23.44
N LEU A 1023 20.62 -35.91 -23.06
CA LEU A 1023 19.88 -34.72 -22.61
C LEU A 1023 20.01 -34.55 -21.09
N ARG A 1024 20.35 -33.35 -20.61
CA ARG A 1024 20.68 -33.09 -19.19
C ARG A 1024 19.99 -31.85 -18.65
N HIS A 1025 19.70 -31.86 -17.34
CA HIS A 1025 19.22 -30.70 -16.59
C HIS A 1025 20.40 -29.89 -16.04
N ILE A 1026 20.66 -28.73 -16.63
CA ILE A 1026 21.79 -27.86 -16.26
C ILE A 1026 21.24 -26.61 -15.54
N PRO A 1027 21.94 -26.10 -14.50
CA PRO A 1027 21.57 -24.83 -13.87
C PRO A 1027 21.44 -23.71 -14.91
N PHE A 1028 20.37 -22.92 -14.79
CA PHE A 1028 20.14 -21.79 -15.69
C PHE A 1028 20.74 -20.53 -15.07
N ASP A 1029 21.96 -20.17 -15.47
CA ASP A 1029 22.54 -18.89 -15.10
C ASP A 1029 21.91 -17.75 -15.91
N ASN A 1030 21.62 -16.68 -15.21
CA ASN A 1030 20.60 -15.68 -15.54
C ASN A 1030 21.05 -14.71 -16.64
N ASP A 1031 21.00 -15.14 -17.91
CA ASP A 1031 21.06 -14.20 -19.03
C ASP A 1031 19.66 -13.66 -19.33
N LYS A 1032 19.35 -12.53 -18.70
CA LYS A 1032 18.19 -11.73 -19.09
C LYS A 1032 18.38 -11.23 -20.53
N ILE A 1033 17.74 -11.90 -21.49
CA ILE A 1033 17.62 -11.38 -22.85
C ILE A 1033 16.56 -10.28 -22.82
N SER A 1034 17.00 -9.02 -22.86
CA SER A 1034 16.10 -7.89 -23.10
C SER A 1034 15.56 -8.00 -24.53
N THR A 1035 14.25 -8.22 -24.67
CA THR A 1035 13.58 -8.27 -25.96
C THR A 1035 12.38 -7.32 -25.95
N GLN A 1036 12.15 -6.62 -27.05
CA GLN A 1036 11.09 -5.61 -27.14
C GLN A 1036 9.68 -6.24 -27.05
N HIS A 1037 9.52 -7.53 -27.36
CA HIS A 1037 8.26 -8.23 -27.23
C HIS A 1037 8.44 -9.75 -27.12
N ALA A 1038 7.77 -10.36 -26.15
CA ALA A 1038 7.68 -11.81 -25.96
C ALA A 1038 6.30 -12.17 -25.41
N TYR A 1039 5.84 -13.40 -25.65
CA TYR A 1039 4.59 -13.92 -25.08
C TYR A 1039 4.76 -15.38 -24.65
N ILE A 1040 3.96 -15.81 -23.68
CA ILE A 1040 3.89 -17.20 -23.24
C ILE A 1040 2.91 -17.96 -24.11
N SER A 1041 3.30 -19.13 -24.59
CA SER A 1041 2.41 -20.06 -25.30
C SER A 1041 2.62 -21.47 -24.80
N ALA A 1042 1.53 -22.19 -24.55
CA ALA A 1042 1.56 -23.64 -24.36
C ALA A 1042 1.67 -24.28 -25.75
N GLN A 1043 2.81 -24.88 -26.06
CA GLN A 1043 3.02 -25.53 -27.37
C GLN A 1043 2.10 -26.75 -27.54
N ILE A 1044 1.61 -27.31 -26.43
CA ILE A 1044 0.65 -28.41 -26.40
C ILE A 1044 -0.57 -27.97 -25.57
N PRO A 1045 -1.76 -27.82 -26.19
CA PRO A 1045 -2.97 -27.41 -25.49
C PRO A 1045 -3.27 -28.31 -24.28
N GLY A 1046 -3.44 -27.70 -23.10
CA GLY A 1046 -3.76 -28.41 -21.84
C GLY A 1046 -2.57 -28.91 -21.03
N SER A 1047 -1.33 -28.79 -21.54
CA SER A 1047 -0.13 -29.20 -20.79
C SER A 1047 0.64 -27.98 -20.27
N LEU A 1048 0.59 -27.75 -18.95
CA LEU A 1048 1.37 -26.71 -18.28
C LEU A 1048 2.88 -26.90 -18.46
N ALA A 1049 3.33 -28.14 -18.66
CA ALA A 1049 4.73 -28.46 -18.94
C ALA A 1049 5.20 -28.03 -20.34
N SER A 1050 4.29 -27.60 -21.22
CA SER A 1050 4.60 -27.13 -22.58
C SER A 1050 4.65 -25.60 -22.70
N LEU A 1051 4.54 -24.87 -21.59
CA LEU A 1051 4.60 -23.41 -21.55
C LEU A 1051 6.01 -22.93 -21.88
N GLN A 1052 6.14 -22.17 -22.96
CA GLN A 1052 7.40 -21.53 -23.34
C GLN A 1052 7.20 -20.05 -23.70
N TRP A 1053 8.20 -19.24 -23.34
CA TRP A 1053 8.31 -17.85 -23.79
C TRP A 1053 8.82 -17.84 -25.24
N VAL A 1054 8.02 -17.30 -26.16
CA VAL A 1054 8.36 -17.19 -27.57
C VAL A 1054 8.83 -15.76 -27.85
N GLN A 1055 10.08 -15.62 -28.31
CA GLN A 1055 10.64 -14.35 -28.77
C GLN A 1055 10.06 -14.02 -30.16
N SER A 1056 9.52 -12.81 -30.33
CA SER A 1056 8.93 -12.39 -31.60
C SER A 1056 9.60 -11.12 -32.12
N ARG A 1057 9.90 -11.06 -33.42
CA ARG A 1057 10.33 -9.83 -34.09
C ARG A 1057 9.11 -9.04 -34.53
N LEU A 1058 9.12 -7.74 -34.24
CA LEU A 1058 8.07 -6.83 -34.63
C LEU A 1058 8.25 -6.47 -36.12
N ASP A 1059 7.82 -7.36 -37.03
CA ASP A 1059 7.79 -7.05 -38.45
C ASP A 1059 6.55 -6.21 -38.78
N LEU A 1060 6.75 -4.89 -38.68
CA LEU A 1060 5.94 -3.90 -39.35
C LEU A 1060 6.27 -3.94 -40.85
N ARG A 1061 5.34 -4.44 -41.68
CA ARG A 1061 5.05 -3.88 -43.01
C ARG A 1061 3.83 -4.56 -43.67
N LYS A 1062 2.74 -3.80 -43.76
CA LYS A 1062 2.18 -3.35 -45.04
C LYS A 1062 1.55 -1.98 -44.83
N ASN A 1063 2.12 -0.97 -45.49
CA ASN A 1063 1.62 0.40 -45.53
C ASN A 1063 0.36 0.44 -46.38
N GLU A 1064 -0.77 0.79 -45.78
CA GLU A 1064 -1.92 1.35 -46.48
C GLU A 1064 -2.02 2.83 -46.06
N PRO A 1065 -2.00 3.81 -46.98
CA PRO A 1065 -1.69 5.22 -46.64
C PRO A 1065 -2.72 5.96 -45.78
N ASN A 1066 -3.88 5.36 -45.48
CA ASN A 1066 -5.05 6.08 -44.95
C ASN A 1066 -5.73 5.42 -43.74
N LEU A 1067 -5.04 4.52 -43.02
CA LEU A 1067 -5.55 3.87 -41.81
C LEU A 1067 -4.61 4.09 -40.62
N GLU A 1068 -5.17 4.56 -39.50
CA GLU A 1068 -4.48 4.72 -38.22
C GLU A 1068 -4.91 3.58 -37.29
N LEU A 1069 -3.95 2.79 -36.79
CA LEU A 1069 -4.22 1.59 -35.99
C LEU A 1069 -4.20 1.94 -34.48
N CYS A 1070 -5.34 1.80 -33.80
CA CYS A 1070 -5.48 2.01 -32.35
C CYS A 1070 -5.38 0.67 -31.60
N ARG A 1071 -4.68 0.63 -30.44
CA ARG A 1071 -4.53 -0.57 -29.61
C ARG A 1071 -5.58 -0.65 -28.50
N VAL A 1072 -6.26 -1.79 -28.38
CA VAL A 1072 -7.18 -2.14 -27.28
C VAL A 1072 -6.43 -3.04 -26.29
N TYR A 1073 -6.38 -2.65 -25.02
CA TYR A 1073 -5.56 -3.29 -23.99
C TYR A 1073 -6.31 -4.25 -23.04
N TYR A 1074 -7.64 -4.39 -23.18
CA TYR A 1074 -8.46 -5.30 -22.39
C TYR A 1074 -9.88 -5.44 -22.97
N ALA A 1075 -10.47 -6.64 -22.94
CA ALA A 1075 -11.92 -6.85 -22.86
C ALA A 1075 -12.22 -8.26 -22.28
N PRO A 1076 -13.14 -8.39 -21.32
CA PRO A 1076 -13.60 -9.67 -20.80
C PRO A 1076 -14.68 -10.29 -21.69
N ILE A 1077 -14.77 -11.63 -21.68
CA ILE A 1077 -15.87 -12.41 -22.26
C ILE A 1077 -16.83 -12.77 -21.12
N THR A 1078 -18.13 -12.62 -21.34
CA THR A 1078 -19.22 -12.92 -20.40
C THR A 1078 -19.90 -14.25 -20.77
N SER A 1079 -20.75 -14.79 -19.88
CA SER A 1079 -21.60 -15.95 -20.17
C SER A 1079 -22.62 -15.73 -21.29
N HIS A 1080 -22.90 -14.48 -21.67
CA HIS A 1080 -23.73 -14.15 -22.83
C HIS A 1080 -22.99 -14.41 -24.16
N ASP A 1081 -21.66 -14.34 -24.17
CA ASP A 1081 -20.85 -14.60 -25.36
C ASP A 1081 -20.72 -16.10 -25.70
N VAL A 1082 -20.95 -16.98 -24.72
CA VAL A 1082 -21.06 -18.43 -24.91
C VAL A 1082 -22.50 -18.85 -25.22
N LEU A 1083 -23.52 -18.19 -24.65
CA LEU A 1083 -24.93 -18.52 -24.90
C LEU A 1083 -25.44 -18.06 -26.28
N TRP A 1084 -24.93 -16.95 -26.83
CA TRP A 1084 -25.33 -16.50 -28.18
C TRP A 1084 -24.79 -17.36 -29.34
N GLN A 1085 -23.72 -18.15 -29.12
CA GLN A 1085 -23.28 -19.14 -30.11
C GLN A 1085 -24.04 -20.48 -30.04
N TRP A 1086 -24.67 -20.82 -28.91
CA TRP A 1086 -25.38 -22.11 -28.79
C TRP A 1086 -26.89 -22.03 -29.08
N GLU A 1087 -27.60 -20.96 -28.70
CA GLU A 1087 -29.07 -20.89 -28.92
C GLU A 1087 -29.49 -20.62 -30.37
N ASN A 1088 -28.59 -20.17 -31.25
CA ASN A 1088 -28.92 -19.92 -32.66
C ASN A 1088 -28.52 -21.03 -33.66
N PHE A 1089 -27.92 -22.14 -33.22
CA PHE A 1089 -27.70 -23.31 -34.09
C PHE A 1089 -28.64 -24.51 -33.82
N GLN A 1090 -29.54 -24.43 -32.83
CA GLN A 1090 -30.58 -25.44 -32.59
C GLN A 1090 -32.01 -25.03 -32.99
N LYS A 1091 -32.22 -23.92 -33.73
CA LYS A 1091 -33.58 -23.56 -34.21
C LYS A 1091 -33.76 -23.32 -35.71
N ARG A 1092 -32.77 -23.69 -36.54
CA ARG A 1092 -32.87 -24.03 -38.00
C ARG A 1092 -31.61 -24.82 -38.35
N ASP A 1093 -31.53 -26.14 -38.36
CA ASP A 1093 -32.48 -27.19 -38.73
C ASP A 1093 -32.35 -28.41 -37.81
N ARG A 1094 -33.52 -28.84 -37.30
CA ARG A 1094 -33.85 -30.09 -36.58
C ARG A 1094 -33.64 -30.13 -35.07
#